data_AF-A0A954X157-F1
#
_entry.id   AF-A0A954X157-F1
#
_cell.length_a   1.000
_cell.length_b   1.000
_cell.length_c   1.000
_cell.angle_alpha   90.00
_cell.angle_beta   90.00
_cell.angle_gamma   90.00
#
_symmetry.space_group_name_H-M   'P 1'
#
loop_
_entity.id
_entity.type
_entity.pdbx_description
1 polymer ?
#
loop_
_entity_poly.entity_id
_entity_poly.type
_entity_poly.pdbx_seq_one_letter_code
_entity_poly.pdbx_strand_id
1 'polypeptide(L)'
;MLAENNIAVRAAVSGPNRFALGTRSRVPARNRTLASIRGLGWLAVALLLAFTATVRADEEPKFDAAALEIFEKEVRPILAERCYECHSATTAEPKGGLRVDSRAAMLIGGDTGPAITPGKPNESLLIDAINYGDIYQMPPKTKMPPREIAVLTKWVAMNAPWPPEETKVIAKETFDIERLKAEHWCWNPIQRPESPEVASTDWPRQTLDRFILRRLEQAGLTPSAAADKRTLIRRVYFDLIGLPPSPAEVDAFVADDSPKALEVVVDRLLDSPRFGERWARHWLDLVRYAETYGHEFDFPIPNAFRYRDYVIRAFNEDVPYNQFVVEHLAGDLLDSPRLHPTEHTNESVIGTAFWWLGEATHAPVDVRGDEAARIDNQLDVMSKTFMGLTIACARCHDHKFDAISTKDYYALAGFLQSSRRHEAWLAPIPQQQQITEQLKTAKAELNQASREALPQAHESVAREFAEYLLAAREVLHGEPRSGDEAAAAQDAVQDIVFEDFEEPNYDGWEVTGTAFGDGPVELEPVRPYLGEVGLVGQRFAQTHVRRNGDDSRATDQKTGRLTSREFKIERSYIDFLIGGGSHAGKTCLNLLVDGKVVHSATGRNAGKLFPARFDVSDLQGKTARIEIVDDETGGWGNVGVDHIVFTNDATLGVRRPIEAVARERKVDATRIARVVQALSNEALRQPSHPLHAWSRLAMQAPPIESRAVRALLDQTQEQATRWQQQQTDFPLLADFNSDDWGEWLTDGDAFGAAPTQAGEFEIAAGGDISLKLPGVADSGRWARQQQGVLRSPTFTLEHSHIHYRVRGQGVRIRLILDGYFMDVYSGLLFGNFNFEVKSPDQFTWVSQGGDIGRYVGHKAYIEIIDHGDGQIAIDEIRFSNGPSPPARFSPITQRVLDEGKSPAIGGQDATTVLANRYGRLLRDALETLRTGEADAAECELVRWCVENRLWPKASNDSALKAAVAKLEQLGKQVPKPPTVLSMSDGSPEN
;
A
#
# COMPACT_ATOMS: atom_id res chain seq x y z
N MET A 1 27.97 36.11 -11.38
CA MET A 1 28.46 36.20 -9.98
C MET A 1 27.40 36.97 -9.23
N LEU A 2 26.51 36.26 -8.55
CA LEU A 2 26.69 35.84 -7.15
C LEU A 2 26.58 37.08 -6.25
N ALA A 3 25.78 37.13 -5.20
CA ALA A 3 25.18 36.05 -4.45
C ALA A 3 24.14 36.62 -3.47
N GLU A 4 23.21 35.74 -3.09
CA GLU A 4 22.77 35.46 -1.72
C GLU A 4 22.47 36.66 -0.80
N ASN A 5 21.22 36.73 -0.35
CA ASN A 5 20.97 36.86 1.09
C ASN A 5 19.62 36.27 1.49
N ASN A 6 19.73 35.14 2.18
CA ASN A 6 18.77 34.63 3.15
C ASN A 6 18.30 35.75 4.10
N ILE A 7 16.98 35.87 4.29
CA ILE A 7 16.42 36.55 5.46
C ILE A 7 15.73 35.50 6.31
N ALA A 8 16.45 35.11 7.37
CA ALA A 8 15.91 34.42 8.52
C ALA A 8 14.95 35.34 9.30
N VAL A 9 13.80 34.80 9.65
CA VAL A 9 12.83 35.40 10.58
C VAL A 9 13.46 35.49 11.96
N ARG A 10 13.64 36.71 12.49
CA ARG A 10 14.01 36.95 13.89
C ARG A 10 12.76 37.27 14.70
N ALA A 11 12.30 36.31 15.49
CA ALA A 11 11.50 36.56 16.68
C ALA A 11 12.41 37.12 17.79
N ALA A 12 11.97 38.20 18.42
CA ALA A 12 12.66 38.81 19.56
C ALA A 12 12.13 38.18 20.87
N VAL A 13 12.98 37.44 21.58
CA VAL A 13 12.80 37.18 23.03
C VAL A 13 14.15 37.32 23.72
N SER A 14 14.15 38.15 24.74
CA SER A 14 15.27 38.53 25.60
C SER A 14 15.59 37.49 26.68
N GLY A 15 16.88 37.25 26.95
CA GLY A 15 17.37 36.68 28.21
C GLY A 15 18.52 35.67 28.06
N PRO A 16 19.67 35.84 28.75
CA PRO A 16 20.82 34.95 28.62
C PRO A 16 20.82 33.86 29.70
N ASN A 17 21.06 32.61 29.33
CA ASN A 17 21.72 31.67 30.23
C ASN A 17 22.62 30.72 29.44
N ARG A 18 23.91 30.82 29.76
CA ARG A 18 24.99 29.94 29.33
C ARG A 18 24.86 28.60 30.04
N PHE A 19 24.94 27.48 29.32
CA PHE A 19 25.74 26.30 29.74
C PHE A 19 26.12 25.50 28.49
N ALA A 20 27.30 24.90 28.54
CA ALA A 20 28.08 24.47 27.39
C ALA A 20 28.24 22.94 27.34
N LEU A 21 28.58 22.48 26.13
CA LEU A 21 29.34 21.28 25.73
C LEU A 21 28.63 19.93 25.63
N GLY A 22 28.85 19.26 24.48
CA GLY A 22 28.84 17.78 24.39
C GLY A 22 28.59 17.13 23.02
N THR A 23 29.27 17.57 21.96
CA THR A 23 29.72 16.84 20.75
C THR A 23 29.39 15.33 20.57
N ARG A 24 28.81 14.96 19.40
CA ARG A 24 29.10 13.76 18.56
C ARG A 24 28.68 14.05 17.10
N SER A 25 29.65 14.36 16.22
CA SER A 25 30.25 13.53 15.16
C SER A 25 29.33 13.17 13.98
N ARG A 26 29.36 14.00 12.93
CA ARG A 26 28.89 13.70 11.57
C ARG A 26 30.03 13.06 10.75
N VAL A 27 29.72 12.00 10.02
CA VAL A 27 30.55 11.36 8.97
C VAL A 27 30.15 11.95 7.60
N PRO A 28 31.07 12.04 6.61
CA PRO A 28 31.17 13.20 5.74
C PRO A 28 30.55 13.02 4.34
N ALA A 29 30.06 14.14 3.78
CA ALA A 29 29.78 14.26 2.35
C ALA A 29 31.09 14.41 1.57
N ARG A 30 31.26 13.57 0.54
CA ARG A 30 32.37 13.61 -0.43
C ARG A 30 32.26 14.85 -1.31
N ASN A 31 33.09 15.86 -1.03
CA ASN A 31 33.38 16.96 -1.95
C ASN A 31 34.45 16.52 -2.96
N ARG A 32 34.11 16.53 -4.25
CA ARG A 32 35.10 16.54 -5.34
C ARG A 32 35.50 17.98 -5.63
N THR A 33 36.78 18.25 -5.38
CA THR A 33 37.54 19.46 -5.69
C THR A 33 37.58 19.77 -7.19
N LEU A 34 37.32 21.01 -7.57
CA LEU A 34 37.97 21.66 -8.70
C LEU A 34 38.44 23.05 -8.26
N ALA A 35 39.76 23.23 -8.25
CA ALA A 35 40.44 24.45 -7.91
C ALA A 35 40.55 25.37 -9.14
N SER A 36 40.08 26.60 -8.95
CA SER A 36 40.65 27.89 -9.40
C SER A 36 41.60 27.93 -10.61
N ILE A 37 41.22 28.69 -11.65
CA ILE A 37 42.06 29.75 -12.24
C ILE A 37 41.17 30.95 -12.59
N ARG A 38 41.46 32.10 -11.99
CA ARG A 38 40.97 33.43 -12.38
C ARG A 38 41.86 33.99 -13.49
N GLY A 39 41.26 34.69 -14.45
CA GLY A 39 41.92 35.80 -15.15
C GLY A 39 41.80 35.79 -16.67
N LEU A 40 41.47 36.97 -17.20
CA LEU A 40 41.30 37.36 -18.62
C LEU A 40 40.03 36.79 -19.27
N GLY A 41 39.08 37.59 -19.75
CA GLY A 41 39.17 38.96 -20.23
C GLY A 41 38.60 38.98 -21.65
N TRP A 42 37.34 39.36 -21.77
CA TRP A 42 36.82 40.16 -22.89
C TRP A 42 37.37 39.81 -24.30
N LEU A 43 37.14 38.60 -24.81
CA LEU A 43 37.37 38.26 -26.22
C LEU A 43 36.75 36.90 -26.62
N ALA A 44 35.49 36.64 -26.24
CA ALA A 44 34.75 35.47 -26.74
C ALA A 44 33.22 35.65 -26.83
N VAL A 45 32.71 36.88 -26.60
CA VAL A 45 31.29 37.25 -26.84
C VAL A 45 31.09 37.77 -28.28
N ALA A 46 32.18 37.93 -29.04
CA ALA A 46 32.15 38.36 -30.44
C ALA A 46 32.14 37.21 -31.47
N LEU A 47 32.05 35.95 -31.04
CA LEU A 47 32.13 34.78 -31.94
C LEU A 47 30.97 33.76 -31.80
N LEU A 48 29.92 34.11 -31.04
CA LEU A 48 28.62 33.41 -31.03
C LEU A 48 27.44 34.34 -31.42
N LEU A 49 27.77 35.50 -32.01
CA LEU A 49 26.86 36.42 -32.71
C LEU A 49 27.01 36.33 -34.25
N ALA A 50 27.67 35.28 -34.76
CA ALA A 50 27.95 35.07 -36.19
C ALA A 50 27.33 33.77 -36.75
N PHE A 51 26.23 33.31 -36.17
CA PHE A 51 25.21 32.57 -36.91
C PHE A 51 23.93 33.40 -36.92
N THR A 52 24.03 34.63 -37.45
CA THR A 52 22.91 35.17 -38.20
C THR A 52 22.67 34.20 -39.34
N ALA A 53 21.81 33.21 -39.12
CA ALA A 53 21.02 32.70 -40.22
C ALA A 53 20.38 33.94 -40.81
N THR A 54 20.92 34.41 -41.93
CA THR A 54 20.15 35.19 -42.88
C THR A 54 18.93 34.32 -43.13
N VAL A 55 17.83 34.64 -42.45
CA VAL A 55 16.50 34.35 -42.96
C VAL A 55 16.50 35.10 -44.28
N ARG A 56 16.92 34.39 -45.34
CA ARG A 56 16.43 34.68 -46.66
C ARG A 56 14.92 34.75 -46.44
N ALA A 57 14.33 35.91 -46.72
CA ALA A 57 12.94 35.91 -47.09
C ALA A 57 12.82 34.81 -48.14
N ASP A 58 12.22 33.68 -47.78
CA ASP A 58 11.89 32.65 -48.76
C ASP A 58 11.11 33.40 -49.83
N GLU A 59 11.67 33.46 -51.04
CA GLU A 59 10.90 33.93 -52.19
C GLU A 59 9.61 33.11 -52.16
N GLU A 60 8.46 33.79 -52.07
CA GLU A 60 7.18 33.10 -52.16
C GLU A 60 7.25 32.12 -53.34
N PRO A 61 6.87 30.84 -53.15
CA PRO A 61 6.98 29.86 -54.20
C PRO A 61 6.25 30.38 -55.43
N LYS A 62 7.00 30.66 -56.50
CA LYS A 62 6.42 31.07 -57.77
C LYS A 62 5.70 29.86 -58.36
N PHE A 63 4.39 29.84 -58.17
CA PHE A 63 3.53 28.83 -58.76
C PHE A 63 3.43 29.04 -60.26
N ASP A 64 3.43 27.95 -61.03
CA ASP A 64 3.19 28.05 -62.46
C ASP A 64 1.75 28.48 -62.75
N ALA A 65 1.53 29.00 -63.97
CA ALA A 65 0.23 29.54 -64.36
C ALA A 65 -0.89 28.48 -64.37
N ALA A 66 -0.57 27.21 -64.61
CA ALA A 66 -1.56 26.13 -64.64
C ALA A 66 -2.05 25.77 -63.23
N ALA A 67 -1.14 25.78 -62.24
CA ALA A 67 -1.44 25.56 -60.84
C ALA A 67 -2.30 26.71 -60.26
N LEU A 68 -2.02 27.95 -60.65
CA LEU A 68 -2.83 29.11 -60.29
C LEU A 68 -4.21 29.09 -60.96
N GLU A 69 -4.30 28.61 -62.20
CA GLU A 69 -5.58 28.44 -62.89
C GLU A 69 -6.48 27.40 -62.20
N ILE A 70 -5.91 26.29 -61.73
CA ILE A 70 -6.63 25.30 -60.90
C ILE A 70 -7.15 25.97 -59.62
N PHE A 71 -6.32 26.79 -58.98
CA PHE A 71 -6.75 27.50 -57.77
C PHE A 71 -7.95 28.43 -58.05
N GLU A 72 -7.87 29.28 -59.07
CA GLU A 72 -8.95 30.24 -59.39
C GLU A 72 -10.25 29.57 -59.87
N LYS A 73 -10.14 28.50 -60.66
CA LYS A 73 -11.31 27.85 -61.26
C LYS A 73 -11.94 26.77 -60.41
N GLU A 74 -11.15 26.07 -59.59
CA GLU A 74 -11.62 24.88 -58.86
C GLU A 74 -11.56 25.06 -57.34
N VAL A 75 -10.54 25.73 -56.79
CA VAL A 75 -10.33 25.79 -55.33
C VAL A 75 -11.01 27.00 -54.68
N ARG A 76 -10.73 28.22 -55.18
CA ARG A 76 -11.28 29.47 -54.64
C ARG A 76 -12.81 29.47 -54.60
N PRO A 77 -13.54 28.97 -55.62
CA PRO A 77 -15.00 28.86 -55.56
C PRO A 77 -15.48 27.95 -54.42
N ILE A 78 -14.81 26.81 -54.19
CA ILE A 78 -15.16 25.90 -53.09
C ILE A 78 -14.94 26.57 -51.74
N LEU A 79 -13.79 27.23 -51.53
CA LEU A 79 -13.50 27.94 -50.28
C LEU A 79 -14.50 29.07 -50.03
N ALA A 80 -14.86 29.81 -51.09
CA ALA A 80 -15.85 30.89 -51.02
C ALA A 80 -17.25 30.39 -50.68
N GLU A 81 -17.70 29.30 -51.31
CA GLU A 81 -19.05 28.76 -51.13
C GLU A 81 -19.21 28.00 -49.80
N ARG A 82 -18.17 27.27 -49.36
CA ARG A 82 -18.26 26.36 -48.21
C ARG A 82 -17.71 26.94 -46.91
N CYS A 83 -16.76 27.87 -46.98
CA CYS A 83 -15.94 28.23 -45.82
C CYS A 83 -15.98 29.72 -45.46
N TYR A 84 -16.15 30.64 -46.43
CA TYR A 84 -16.00 32.08 -46.18
C TYR A 84 -17.06 32.66 -45.25
N GLU A 85 -18.25 32.04 -45.12
CA GLU A 85 -19.28 32.49 -44.18
C GLU A 85 -18.77 32.52 -42.73
N CYS A 86 -17.86 31.60 -42.37
CA CYS A 86 -17.32 31.45 -41.01
C CYS A 86 -15.82 31.74 -40.90
N HIS A 87 -15.06 31.65 -41.99
CA HIS A 87 -13.59 31.63 -41.99
C HIS A 87 -12.98 32.62 -43.00
N SER A 88 -13.51 33.84 -43.09
CA SER A 88 -12.98 34.90 -43.97
C SER A 88 -12.73 36.22 -43.24
N ALA A 89 -11.93 37.12 -43.84
CA ALA A 89 -11.69 38.46 -43.30
C ALA A 89 -12.97 39.33 -43.18
N THR A 90 -14.02 39.01 -43.93
CA THR A 90 -15.29 39.73 -43.87
C THR A 90 -16.17 39.29 -42.70
N THR A 91 -15.78 38.24 -41.98
CA THR A 91 -16.46 37.76 -40.78
C THR A 91 -15.95 38.53 -39.57
N ALA A 92 -16.84 39.20 -38.83
CA ALA A 92 -16.46 40.00 -37.66
C ALA A 92 -15.74 39.16 -36.57
N GLU A 93 -16.11 37.89 -36.43
CA GLU A 93 -15.46 36.92 -35.53
C GLU A 93 -15.28 35.58 -36.27
N PRO A 94 -14.16 35.37 -36.99
CA PRO A 94 -13.89 34.11 -37.66
C PRO A 94 -13.84 32.94 -36.66
N LYS A 95 -14.56 31.85 -36.94
CA LYS A 95 -14.63 30.71 -36.02
C LYS A 95 -13.26 30.04 -35.88
N GLY A 96 -12.86 29.78 -34.63
CA GLY A 96 -11.57 29.18 -34.28
C GLY A 96 -10.36 30.04 -34.68
N GLY A 97 -10.55 31.36 -34.85
CA GLY A 97 -9.50 32.27 -35.32
C GLY A 97 -9.01 31.98 -36.75
N LEU A 98 -9.66 31.06 -37.46
CA LEU A 98 -9.20 30.54 -38.74
C LEU A 98 -9.69 31.40 -39.90
N ARG A 99 -8.77 31.70 -40.82
CA ARG A 99 -9.04 32.32 -42.11
C ARG A 99 -8.57 31.43 -43.26
N VAL A 100 -9.47 31.20 -44.22
CA VAL A 100 -9.20 30.39 -45.43
C VAL A 100 -9.27 31.19 -46.73
N ASP A 101 -9.39 32.51 -46.61
CA ASP A 101 -9.38 33.47 -47.72
C ASP A 101 -7.99 34.03 -48.03
N SER A 102 -6.93 33.47 -47.43
CA SER A 102 -5.54 33.82 -47.70
C SER A 102 -4.62 32.65 -47.40
N ARG A 103 -3.71 32.34 -48.32
CA ARG A 103 -2.69 31.30 -48.11
C ARG A 103 -1.83 31.57 -46.87
N ALA A 104 -1.40 32.81 -46.67
CA ALA A 104 -0.60 33.18 -45.49
C ALA A 104 -1.37 32.93 -44.19
N ALA A 105 -2.66 33.26 -44.16
CA ALA A 105 -3.51 33.01 -43.00
C ALA A 105 -3.76 31.50 -42.76
N MET A 106 -3.89 30.69 -43.81
CA MET A 106 -4.04 29.23 -43.69
C MET A 106 -2.75 28.54 -43.22
N LEU A 107 -1.58 29.09 -43.55
CA LEU A 107 -0.29 28.61 -43.06
C LEU A 107 -0.05 28.93 -41.59
N ILE A 108 -0.51 30.10 -41.13
CA ILE A 108 -0.54 30.44 -39.70
C ILE A 108 -1.59 29.58 -38.98
N GLY A 109 -2.75 29.40 -39.61
CA GLY A 109 -3.86 28.61 -39.10
C GLY A 109 -4.70 29.32 -38.05
N GLY A 110 -5.52 28.54 -37.35
CA GLY A 110 -6.42 29.01 -36.30
C GLY A 110 -5.88 28.73 -34.89
N ASP A 111 -6.78 28.65 -33.92
CA ASP A 111 -6.45 28.34 -32.52
C ASP A 111 -5.79 26.97 -32.32
N THR A 112 -5.94 26.08 -33.29
CA THR A 112 -5.46 24.69 -33.26
C THR A 112 -4.21 24.47 -34.11
N GLY A 113 -3.59 25.55 -34.60
CA GLY A 113 -2.41 25.50 -35.46
C GLY A 113 -2.71 25.59 -36.96
N PRO A 114 -1.70 25.37 -37.83
CA PRO A 114 -1.77 25.52 -39.28
C PRO A 114 -2.93 24.75 -39.91
N ALA A 115 -3.72 25.42 -40.75
CA ALA A 115 -4.83 24.76 -41.44
C ALA A 115 -4.35 23.87 -42.59
N ILE A 116 -3.25 24.25 -43.24
CA ILE A 116 -2.63 23.49 -44.33
C ILE A 116 -1.14 23.34 -44.10
N THR A 117 -0.63 22.16 -44.44
CA THR A 117 0.78 21.85 -44.55
C THR A 117 1.08 21.60 -46.04
N PRO A 118 1.69 22.57 -46.75
CA PRO A 118 1.95 22.45 -48.18
C PRO A 118 2.64 21.13 -48.56
N GLY A 119 2.11 20.43 -49.56
CA GLY A 119 2.63 19.15 -50.05
C GLY A 119 2.20 17.94 -49.23
N LYS A 120 1.54 18.13 -48.08
CA LYS A 120 1.19 17.04 -47.14
C LYS A 120 -0.30 17.07 -46.74
N PRO A 121 -1.21 16.57 -47.59
CA PRO A 121 -2.64 16.56 -47.28
C PRO A 121 -3.00 15.81 -46.01
N ASN A 122 -2.35 14.67 -45.73
CA ASN A 122 -2.64 13.85 -44.55
C ASN A 122 -2.18 14.49 -43.21
N GLU A 123 -1.29 15.50 -43.27
CA GLU A 123 -0.86 16.27 -42.08
C GLU A 123 -1.65 17.59 -41.96
N SER A 124 -2.56 17.90 -42.89
CA SER A 124 -3.26 19.19 -42.96
C SER A 124 -4.62 19.14 -42.26
N LEU A 125 -4.81 19.95 -41.22
CA LEU A 125 -6.06 20.01 -40.44
C LEU A 125 -7.29 20.33 -41.27
N LEU A 126 -7.18 21.16 -42.32
CA LEU A 126 -8.28 21.44 -43.23
C LEU A 126 -8.78 20.16 -43.91
N ILE A 127 -7.86 19.29 -44.33
CA ILE A 127 -8.19 18.06 -45.05
C ILE A 127 -8.80 17.03 -44.11
N ASP A 128 -8.29 16.91 -42.88
CA ASP A 128 -8.91 16.11 -41.83
C ASP A 128 -10.35 16.58 -41.55
N ALA A 129 -10.52 17.89 -41.35
CA ALA A 129 -11.80 18.48 -41.00
C ALA A 129 -12.88 18.29 -42.07
N ILE A 130 -12.55 18.48 -43.35
CA ILE A 130 -13.51 18.26 -44.46
C ILE A 130 -13.79 16.78 -44.73
N ASN A 131 -12.88 15.89 -44.32
CA ASN A 131 -13.10 14.45 -44.38
C ASN A 131 -13.88 13.90 -43.19
N TYR A 132 -14.23 14.74 -42.21
CA TYR A 132 -14.80 14.31 -40.93
C TYR A 132 -13.90 13.27 -40.25
N GLY A 133 -12.61 13.61 -40.14
CA GLY A 133 -11.65 12.81 -39.39
C GLY A 133 -11.84 12.93 -37.87
N ASP A 134 -10.80 12.60 -37.13
CA ASP A 134 -10.89 12.39 -35.69
C ASP A 134 -10.88 13.71 -34.89
N ILE A 135 -10.45 14.82 -35.49
CA ILE A 135 -10.24 16.09 -34.79
C ILE A 135 -11.45 17.01 -34.90
N TYR A 136 -11.90 17.33 -36.12
CA TYR A 136 -13.03 18.24 -36.38
C TYR A 136 -13.90 17.74 -37.55
N GLN A 137 -15.17 18.12 -37.57
CA GLN A 137 -16.10 17.82 -38.68
C GLN A 137 -16.67 19.11 -39.27
N MET A 138 -16.18 19.51 -40.45
CA MET A 138 -16.55 20.75 -41.14
C MET A 138 -16.89 20.51 -42.63
N PRO A 139 -17.86 21.20 -43.23
CA PRO A 139 -18.85 22.07 -42.60
C PRO A 139 -19.76 21.28 -41.64
N PRO A 140 -20.27 21.89 -40.56
CA PRO A 140 -20.93 21.17 -39.46
C PRO A 140 -22.34 20.67 -39.81
N LYS A 141 -22.96 21.21 -40.87
CA LYS A 141 -24.32 20.83 -41.29
C LYS A 141 -24.33 19.63 -42.22
N THR A 142 -23.42 19.61 -43.19
CA THR A 142 -23.39 18.60 -44.24
C THR A 142 -21.96 18.43 -44.73
N LYS A 143 -21.49 17.18 -44.81
CA LYS A 143 -20.19 16.85 -45.39
C LYS A 143 -20.13 17.26 -46.86
N MET A 144 -18.98 17.80 -47.26
CA MET A 144 -18.75 18.21 -48.65
C MET A 144 -18.79 17.00 -49.60
N PRO A 145 -19.23 17.18 -50.86
CA PRO A 145 -19.17 16.12 -51.86
C PRO A 145 -17.74 15.59 -52.04
N PRO A 146 -17.52 14.27 -52.20
CA PRO A 146 -16.19 13.68 -52.35
C PRO A 146 -15.34 14.32 -53.46
N ARG A 147 -15.98 14.81 -54.52
CA ARG A 147 -15.31 15.52 -55.62
C ARG A 147 -14.68 16.84 -55.19
N GLU A 148 -15.38 17.64 -54.36
CA GLU A 148 -14.86 18.92 -53.85
C GLU A 148 -13.70 18.66 -52.87
N ILE A 149 -13.83 17.66 -52.00
CA ILE A 149 -12.76 17.23 -51.08
C ILE A 149 -11.51 16.79 -51.87
N ALA A 150 -11.68 16.03 -52.95
CA ALA A 150 -10.56 15.59 -53.80
C ALA A 150 -9.84 16.78 -54.46
N VAL A 151 -10.56 17.83 -54.86
CA VAL A 151 -9.98 19.06 -55.40
C VAL A 151 -9.12 19.76 -54.35
N LEU A 152 -9.64 19.97 -53.13
CA LEU A 152 -8.89 20.60 -52.03
C LEU A 152 -7.68 19.77 -51.60
N THR A 153 -7.83 18.45 -51.54
CA THR A 153 -6.74 17.50 -51.21
C THR A 153 -5.62 17.58 -52.25
N LYS A 154 -5.97 17.58 -53.53
CA LYS A 154 -5.00 17.73 -54.64
C LYS A 154 -4.32 19.10 -54.58
N TRP A 155 -5.07 20.16 -54.30
CA TRP A 155 -4.52 21.51 -54.16
C TRP A 155 -3.47 21.61 -53.05
N VAL A 156 -3.73 21.04 -51.86
CA VAL A 156 -2.73 20.96 -50.78
C VAL A 156 -1.51 20.15 -51.20
N ALA A 157 -1.70 19.02 -51.90
CA ALA A 157 -0.61 18.20 -52.43
C ALA A 157 0.28 18.97 -53.44
N MET A 158 -0.28 19.95 -54.15
CA MET A 158 0.43 20.85 -55.06
C MET A 158 1.14 22.02 -54.35
N ASN A 159 1.39 21.92 -53.05
CA ASN A 159 1.93 22.99 -52.19
C ASN A 159 1.00 24.19 -51.99
N ALA A 160 -0.31 23.97 -52.16
CA ALA A 160 -1.35 24.97 -52.05
C ALA A 160 -1.07 26.24 -52.90
N PRO A 161 -1.06 26.12 -54.25
CA PRO A 161 -0.88 27.28 -55.14
C PRO A 161 -1.88 28.38 -54.85
N TRP A 162 -1.41 29.62 -54.74
CA TRP A 162 -2.23 30.81 -54.51
C TRP A 162 -1.56 32.01 -55.19
N PRO A 163 -2.32 32.90 -55.87
CA PRO A 163 -1.74 34.06 -56.54
C PRO A 163 -1.15 35.06 -55.54
N PRO A 164 -0.08 35.79 -55.88
CA PRO A 164 0.47 36.81 -54.98
C PRO A 164 -0.57 37.90 -54.71
N GLU A 165 -1.07 37.96 -53.47
CA GLU A 165 -2.06 38.92 -53.00
C GLU A 165 -1.56 39.59 -51.72
N GLU A 166 -1.57 40.93 -51.66
CA GLU A 166 -1.26 41.66 -50.44
C GLU A 166 -2.37 41.42 -49.41
N THR A 167 -2.17 40.46 -48.51
CA THR A 167 -3.10 40.20 -47.41
C THR A 167 -2.58 40.89 -46.14
N LYS A 168 -3.41 41.74 -45.50
CA LYS A 168 -3.20 42.11 -44.09
C LYS A 168 -3.46 40.87 -43.24
N VAL A 169 -2.39 40.17 -42.87
CA VAL A 169 -2.42 39.18 -41.80
C VAL A 169 -2.46 39.97 -40.49
N ILE A 170 -3.60 39.93 -39.80
CA ILE A 170 -3.65 40.37 -38.41
C ILE A 170 -2.87 39.30 -37.64
N ALA A 171 -1.67 39.64 -37.19
CA ALA A 171 -0.90 38.74 -36.34
C ALA A 171 -1.77 38.39 -35.12
N LYS A 172 -1.86 37.10 -34.79
CA LYS A 172 -2.50 36.66 -33.55
C LYS A 172 -1.90 37.48 -32.41
N GLU A 173 -2.73 38.13 -31.60
CA GLU A 173 -2.23 38.76 -30.37
C GLU A 173 -1.51 37.66 -29.59
N THR A 174 -0.19 37.75 -29.53
CA THR A 174 0.62 36.79 -28.80
C THR A 174 0.32 37.01 -27.32
N PHE A 175 0.03 35.93 -26.60
CA PHE A 175 -0.10 35.98 -25.15
C PHE A 175 1.18 36.57 -24.55
N ASP A 176 1.10 37.84 -24.12
CA ASP A 176 2.21 38.59 -23.55
C ASP A 176 2.02 38.64 -22.04
N ILE A 177 2.58 37.62 -21.39
CA ILE A 177 2.50 37.44 -19.95
C ILE A 177 3.15 38.60 -19.18
N GLU A 178 4.20 39.22 -19.72
CA GLU A 178 4.92 40.29 -19.04
C GLU A 178 4.13 41.60 -19.09
N ARG A 179 3.46 41.88 -20.22
CA ARG A 179 2.49 42.98 -20.29
C ARG A 179 1.35 42.80 -19.29
N LEU A 180 0.74 41.61 -19.22
CA LEU A 180 -0.39 41.34 -18.31
C LEU A 180 0.01 41.51 -16.84
N LYS A 181 1.21 41.07 -16.44
CA LYS A 181 1.75 41.31 -15.10
C LYS A 181 1.93 42.80 -14.82
N ALA A 182 2.43 43.57 -15.79
CA ALA A 182 2.69 44.99 -15.61
C ALA A 182 1.39 45.82 -15.52
N GLU A 183 0.34 45.44 -16.25
CA GLU A 183 -0.90 46.23 -16.36
C GLU A 183 -1.87 46.01 -15.18
N HIS A 184 -1.94 44.80 -14.62
CA HIS A 184 -2.93 44.49 -13.58
C HIS A 184 -2.32 44.55 -12.16
N TRP A 185 -3.02 45.23 -11.25
CA TRP A 185 -2.50 45.55 -9.90
C TRP A 185 -2.21 44.32 -9.04
N CYS A 186 -2.94 43.21 -9.24
CA CYS A 186 -2.78 42.00 -8.42
C CYS A 186 -1.42 41.31 -8.62
N TRP A 187 -0.74 41.56 -9.74
CA TRP A 187 0.60 41.04 -10.04
C TRP A 187 1.71 41.96 -9.55
N ASN A 188 1.37 43.11 -8.97
CA ASN A 188 2.31 44.12 -8.50
C ASN A 188 2.26 44.24 -6.96
N PRO A 189 3.39 44.55 -6.30
CA PRO A 189 3.39 44.80 -4.85
C PRO A 189 2.42 45.91 -4.45
N ILE A 190 1.58 45.66 -3.44
CA ILE A 190 0.62 46.63 -2.92
C ILE A 190 1.36 47.84 -2.33
N GLN A 191 1.08 49.02 -2.87
CA GLN A 191 1.60 50.29 -2.35
C GLN A 191 0.61 50.90 -1.37
N ARG A 192 1.10 51.52 -0.29
CA ARG A 192 0.24 52.23 0.68
C ARG A 192 -0.06 53.64 0.18
N PRO A 193 -1.30 53.93 -0.25
CA PRO A 193 -1.64 55.25 -0.77
C PRO A 193 -1.68 56.30 0.35
N GLU A 194 -1.39 57.55 0.00
CA GLU A 194 -1.62 58.68 0.89
C GLU A 194 -3.12 58.89 1.11
N SER A 195 -3.48 59.32 2.32
CA SER A 195 -4.87 59.60 2.65
C SER A 195 -5.38 60.83 1.90
N PRO A 196 -6.54 60.76 1.24
CA PRO A 196 -7.06 61.89 0.49
C PRO A 196 -7.52 63.02 1.41
N GLU A 197 -7.48 64.24 0.86
CA GLU A 197 -8.11 65.42 1.44
C GLU A 197 -9.62 65.40 1.15
N VAL A 198 -10.41 65.67 2.19
CA VAL A 198 -11.88 65.69 2.17
C VAL A 198 -12.37 67.00 2.76
N ALA A 199 -13.51 67.49 2.28
CA ALA A 199 -14.07 68.77 2.74
C ALA A 199 -14.65 68.65 4.15
N SER A 200 -15.30 67.54 4.48
CA SER A 200 -15.84 67.28 5.82
C SER A 200 -14.89 66.40 6.64
N THR A 201 -14.34 66.95 7.72
CA THR A 201 -13.41 66.24 8.61
C THR A 201 -14.07 65.47 9.74
N ASP A 202 -15.34 65.73 10.04
CA ASP A 202 -15.99 65.24 11.27
C ASP A 202 -16.63 63.85 11.10
N TRP A 203 -16.97 63.48 9.87
CA TRP A 203 -17.57 62.17 9.56
C TRP A 203 -16.55 61.02 9.51
N PRO A 204 -15.37 61.18 8.88
CA PRO A 204 -14.37 60.11 8.84
C PRO A 204 -13.87 59.73 10.23
N ARG A 205 -13.98 58.45 10.61
CA ARG A 205 -13.47 57.91 11.88
C ARG A 205 -12.12 57.22 11.69
N GLN A 206 -11.89 56.65 10.51
CA GLN A 206 -10.65 56.00 10.12
C GLN A 206 -10.13 56.54 8.79
N THR A 207 -8.88 56.22 8.45
CA THR A 207 -8.26 56.62 7.19
C THR A 207 -9.06 56.14 5.97
N LEU A 208 -9.66 54.95 6.04
CA LEU A 208 -10.49 54.39 4.95
C LEU A 208 -11.72 55.27 4.65
N ASP A 209 -12.35 55.82 5.68
CA ASP A 209 -13.55 56.64 5.54
C ASP A 209 -13.28 57.89 4.68
N ARG A 210 -12.04 58.41 4.70
CA ARG A 210 -11.64 59.54 3.87
C ARG A 210 -11.64 59.19 2.38
N PHE A 211 -11.28 57.96 2.01
CA PHE A 211 -11.36 57.50 0.61
C PHE A 211 -12.80 57.38 0.14
N ILE A 212 -13.69 56.86 0.99
CA ILE A 212 -15.13 56.76 0.69
C ILE A 212 -15.73 58.16 0.58
N LEU A 213 -15.49 59.03 1.56
CA LEU A 213 -16.01 60.38 1.59
C LEU A 213 -15.51 61.20 0.40
N ARG A 214 -14.24 61.07 0.02
CA ARG A 214 -13.70 61.75 -1.17
C ARG A 214 -14.49 61.41 -2.43
N ARG A 215 -14.86 60.13 -2.63
CA ARG A 215 -15.66 59.70 -3.78
C ARG A 215 -17.10 60.20 -3.70
N LEU A 216 -17.70 60.20 -2.51
CA LEU A 216 -19.05 60.75 -2.28
C LEU A 216 -19.10 62.24 -2.58
N GLU A 217 -18.16 63.03 -2.03
CA GLU A 217 -18.04 64.46 -2.26
C GLU A 217 -17.86 64.78 -3.76
N GLN A 218 -17.01 64.02 -4.47
CA GLN A 218 -16.83 64.16 -5.92
C GLN A 218 -18.10 63.86 -6.72
N ALA A 219 -18.92 62.92 -6.25
CA ALA A 219 -20.20 62.57 -6.85
C ALA A 219 -21.35 63.50 -6.40
N GLY A 220 -21.09 64.49 -5.53
CA GLY A 220 -22.13 65.36 -4.96
C GLY A 220 -23.07 64.65 -3.98
N LEU A 221 -22.63 63.53 -3.39
CA LEU A 221 -23.38 62.73 -2.43
C LEU A 221 -22.91 63.01 -1.00
N THR A 222 -23.81 62.77 -0.03
CA THR A 222 -23.50 62.84 1.39
C THR A 222 -23.63 61.45 2.03
N PRO A 223 -22.89 61.16 3.12
CA PRO A 223 -23.02 59.88 3.82
C PRO A 223 -24.43 59.65 4.36
N SER A 224 -24.87 58.39 4.39
CA SER A 224 -26.14 58.02 5.02
C SER A 224 -26.10 58.20 6.53
N ALA A 225 -27.26 58.49 7.14
CA ALA A 225 -27.39 58.52 8.60
C ALA A 225 -27.04 57.17 9.23
N ALA A 226 -26.50 57.19 10.45
CA ALA A 226 -26.21 55.99 11.22
C ALA A 226 -27.52 55.23 11.56
N ALA A 227 -27.44 53.90 11.60
CA ALA A 227 -28.55 53.07 12.04
C ALA A 227 -28.84 53.29 13.55
N ASP A 228 -30.10 53.17 13.95
CA ASP A 228 -30.47 53.21 15.37
C ASP A 228 -29.92 52.00 16.14
N LYS A 229 -29.79 52.11 17.47
CA LYS A 229 -29.18 51.07 18.31
C LYS A 229 -29.87 49.71 18.18
N ARG A 230 -31.21 49.66 18.05
CA ARG A 230 -31.94 48.39 17.92
C ARG A 230 -31.64 47.71 16.57
N THR A 231 -31.59 48.48 15.50
CA THR A 231 -31.19 47.97 14.18
C THR A 231 -29.74 47.50 14.18
N LEU A 232 -28.84 48.26 14.82
CA LEU A 232 -27.42 47.98 14.84
C LEU A 232 -27.09 46.67 15.58
N ILE A 233 -27.58 46.48 16.81
CA ILE A 233 -27.34 45.22 17.54
C ILE A 233 -27.90 44.02 16.79
N ARG A 234 -29.09 44.14 16.18
CA ARG A 234 -29.68 43.05 15.41
C ARG A 234 -28.80 42.65 14.22
N ARG A 235 -28.26 43.63 13.47
CA ARG A 235 -27.37 43.37 12.32
C ARG A 235 -26.09 42.66 12.77
N VAL A 236 -25.40 43.22 13.76
CA VAL A 236 -24.13 42.67 14.26
C VAL A 236 -24.27 41.22 14.75
N TYR A 237 -25.37 40.90 15.43
CA TYR A 237 -25.67 39.54 15.86
C TYR A 237 -25.87 38.56 14.68
N PHE A 238 -26.63 38.95 13.66
CA PHE A 238 -26.79 38.12 12.46
C PHE A 238 -25.49 38.01 11.65
N ASP A 239 -24.71 39.08 11.56
CA ASP A 239 -23.47 39.12 10.81
C ASP A 239 -22.40 38.22 11.47
N LEU A 240 -22.21 38.34 12.79
CA LEU A 240 -21.14 37.63 13.49
C LEU A 240 -21.50 36.19 13.88
N ILE A 241 -22.72 35.94 14.35
CA ILE A 241 -23.10 34.62 14.88
C ILE A 241 -24.36 34.02 14.21
N GLY A 242 -24.98 34.70 13.25
CA GLY A 242 -26.12 34.19 12.48
C GLY A 242 -27.46 34.09 13.24
N LEU A 243 -27.52 34.53 14.50
CA LEU A 243 -28.69 34.43 15.37
C LEU A 243 -29.11 35.81 15.88
N PRO A 244 -30.41 36.07 16.16
CA PRO A 244 -30.83 37.34 16.73
C PRO A 244 -30.36 37.50 18.19
N PRO A 245 -30.21 38.75 18.68
CA PRO A 245 -29.99 39.02 20.10
C PRO A 245 -31.25 38.69 20.92
N SER A 246 -31.07 38.33 22.19
CA SER A 246 -32.17 38.22 23.14
C SER A 246 -32.73 39.60 23.49
N PRO A 247 -34.00 39.70 23.95
CA PRO A 247 -34.57 40.97 24.39
C PRO A 247 -33.75 41.68 25.47
N ALA A 248 -33.18 40.92 26.42
CA ALA A 248 -32.35 41.48 27.48
C ALA A 248 -31.04 42.09 26.95
N GLU A 249 -30.41 41.47 25.95
CA GLU A 249 -29.21 42.01 25.31
C GLU A 249 -29.51 43.27 24.50
N VAL A 250 -30.68 43.33 23.84
CA VAL A 250 -31.15 44.54 23.14
C VAL A 250 -31.36 45.68 24.13
N ASP A 251 -32.09 45.44 25.22
CA ASP A 251 -32.38 46.48 26.20
C ASP A 251 -31.10 46.99 26.88
N ALA A 252 -30.15 46.09 27.20
CA ALA A 252 -28.85 46.46 27.74
C ALA A 252 -28.04 47.35 26.78
N PHE A 253 -27.96 46.99 25.49
CA PHE A 253 -27.23 47.78 24.50
C PHE A 253 -27.89 49.14 24.20
N VAL A 254 -29.22 49.17 24.14
CA VAL A 254 -29.95 50.42 23.92
C VAL A 254 -29.70 51.41 25.06
N ALA A 255 -29.66 50.91 26.30
CA ALA A 255 -29.41 51.71 27.50
C ALA A 255 -27.93 52.13 27.69
N ASP A 256 -26.99 51.48 27.01
CA ASP A 256 -25.56 51.81 27.12
C ASP A 256 -25.17 52.98 26.21
N ASP A 257 -24.96 54.16 26.80
CA ASP A 257 -24.53 55.38 26.10
C ASP A 257 -23.00 55.54 26.04
N SER A 258 -22.23 54.52 26.44
CA SER A 258 -20.79 54.50 26.29
C SER A 258 -20.37 54.63 24.82
N PRO A 259 -19.30 55.38 24.51
CA PRO A 259 -18.74 55.43 23.15
C PRO A 259 -18.25 54.05 22.67
N LYS A 260 -18.07 53.08 23.58
CA LYS A 260 -17.60 51.72 23.28
C LYS A 260 -18.70 50.65 23.32
N ALA A 261 -19.97 51.03 23.49
CA ALA A 261 -21.07 50.06 23.64
C ALA A 261 -21.09 49.01 22.51
N LEU A 262 -20.82 49.43 21.27
CA LEU A 262 -20.77 48.54 20.11
C LEU A 262 -19.55 47.60 20.15
N GLU A 263 -18.37 48.13 20.48
CA GLU A 263 -17.12 47.34 20.57
C GLU A 263 -17.29 46.22 21.58
N VAL A 264 -17.86 46.49 22.76
CA VAL A 264 -18.11 45.47 23.79
C VAL A 264 -19.04 44.36 23.29
N VAL A 265 -20.08 44.70 22.51
CA VAL A 265 -20.97 43.70 21.91
C VAL A 265 -20.24 42.88 20.85
N VAL A 266 -19.44 43.53 20.00
CA VAL A 266 -18.65 42.86 18.95
C VAL A 266 -17.64 41.90 19.58
N ASP A 267 -16.83 42.35 20.53
CA ASP A 267 -15.81 41.54 21.21
C ASP A 267 -16.43 40.30 21.85
N ARG A 268 -17.56 40.46 22.57
CA ARG A 268 -18.30 39.33 23.15
C ARG A 268 -18.79 38.32 22.11
N LEU A 269 -19.18 38.79 20.92
CA LEU A 269 -19.67 37.92 19.85
C LEU A 269 -18.52 37.22 19.11
N LEU A 270 -17.38 37.87 18.95
CA LEU A 270 -16.16 37.27 18.41
C LEU A 270 -15.62 36.19 19.35
N ASP A 271 -15.69 36.40 20.68
CA ASP A 271 -15.30 35.42 21.70
C ASP A 271 -16.27 34.22 21.82
N SER A 272 -17.44 34.28 21.18
CA SER A 272 -18.43 33.21 21.24
C SER A 272 -18.09 32.09 20.25
N PRO A 273 -18.16 30.80 20.62
CA PRO A 273 -17.86 29.68 19.72
C PRO A 273 -18.75 29.63 18.46
N ARG A 274 -19.93 30.28 18.53
CA ARG A 274 -20.86 30.42 17.39
C ARG A 274 -20.32 31.31 16.28
N PHE A 275 -19.31 32.14 16.55
CA PHE A 275 -18.63 32.93 15.52
C PHE A 275 -17.96 31.99 14.51
N GLY A 276 -17.15 31.05 14.99
CA GLY A 276 -16.53 30.02 14.15
C GLY A 276 -17.56 29.15 13.42
N GLU A 277 -18.65 28.73 14.08
CA GLU A 277 -19.72 27.97 13.42
C GLU A 277 -20.36 28.75 12.25
N ARG A 278 -20.60 30.05 12.43
CA ARG A 278 -21.18 30.92 11.41
C ARG A 278 -20.23 31.13 10.23
N TRP A 279 -18.98 31.47 10.51
CA TRP A 279 -18.00 31.83 9.50
C TRP A 279 -17.40 30.62 8.78
N ALA A 280 -17.20 29.50 9.49
CA ALA A 280 -16.76 28.25 8.88
C ALA A 280 -17.70 27.80 7.77
N ARG A 281 -19.02 27.96 7.91
CA ARG A 281 -19.98 27.62 6.85
C ARG A 281 -19.65 28.28 5.51
N HIS A 282 -19.24 29.55 5.52
CA HIS A 282 -18.85 30.26 4.29
C HIS A 282 -17.58 29.68 3.67
N TRP A 283 -16.63 29.26 4.50
CA TRP A 283 -15.41 28.59 4.05
C TRP A 283 -15.71 27.20 3.47
N LEU A 284 -16.54 26.42 4.16
CA LEU A 284 -16.95 25.08 3.76
C LEU A 284 -17.65 25.10 2.39
N ASP A 285 -18.45 26.13 2.09
CA ASP A 285 -19.06 26.33 0.78
C ASP A 285 -17.98 26.51 -0.34
N LEU A 286 -16.88 27.23 -0.07
CA LEU A 286 -15.80 27.48 -1.05
C LEU A 286 -15.04 26.22 -1.44
N VAL A 287 -14.79 25.34 -0.46
CA VAL A 287 -14.04 24.09 -0.67
C VAL A 287 -14.95 22.90 -0.98
N ARG A 288 -16.23 23.16 -1.27
CA ARG A 288 -17.24 22.13 -1.63
C ARG A 288 -17.36 21.03 -0.57
N TYR A 289 -17.30 21.43 0.69
CA TYR A 289 -17.44 20.48 1.78
C TYR A 289 -18.82 19.80 1.75
N ALA A 290 -18.79 18.47 1.80
CA ALA A 290 -19.94 17.61 2.02
C ALA A 290 -19.50 16.41 2.87
N GLU A 291 -20.46 15.70 3.45
CA GLU A 291 -20.18 14.44 4.16
C GLU A 291 -20.24 13.23 3.20
N THR A 292 -20.55 13.46 1.92
CA THR A 292 -20.67 12.45 0.86
C THR A 292 -20.05 12.96 -0.46
N TYR A 293 -19.80 12.06 -1.41
CA TYR A 293 -19.21 12.37 -2.71
C TYR A 293 -20.21 12.86 -3.77
N GLY A 294 -21.50 12.98 -3.48
CA GLY A 294 -22.48 13.68 -4.31
C GLY A 294 -22.77 13.07 -5.70
N HIS A 295 -22.32 11.86 -6.00
CA HIS A 295 -22.47 11.20 -7.31
C HIS A 295 -23.27 9.89 -7.22
N GLU A 296 -24.33 9.77 -8.03
CA GLU A 296 -25.22 8.59 -8.19
C GLU A 296 -25.60 7.85 -6.89
N PHE A 297 -24.77 6.90 -6.44
CA PHE A 297 -24.94 6.11 -5.22
C PHE A 297 -24.64 6.89 -3.93
N ASP A 298 -23.99 8.04 -4.06
CA ASP A 298 -23.69 9.00 -3.01
C ASP A 298 -23.01 8.39 -1.77
N PHE A 299 -21.77 7.94 -1.95
CA PHE A 299 -20.99 7.32 -0.87
C PHE A 299 -20.50 8.34 0.17
N PRO A 300 -20.40 7.97 1.45
CA PRO A 300 -19.87 8.84 2.49
C PRO A 300 -18.37 9.10 2.30
N ILE A 301 -17.93 10.30 2.68
CA ILE A 301 -16.52 10.64 2.83
C ILE A 301 -16.11 10.30 4.27
N PRO A 302 -15.24 9.30 4.51
CA PRO A 302 -14.89 8.89 5.86
C PRO A 302 -14.29 10.04 6.66
N ASN A 303 -14.82 10.25 7.87
CA ASN A 303 -14.34 11.25 8.81
C ASN A 303 -14.34 12.71 8.30
N ALA A 304 -15.10 13.05 7.25
CA ALA A 304 -15.14 14.41 6.70
C ALA A 304 -15.48 15.49 7.72
N PHE A 305 -16.35 15.19 8.69
CA PHE A 305 -16.71 16.09 9.80
C PHE A 305 -15.50 16.65 10.57
N ARG A 306 -14.35 15.95 10.59
CA ARG A 306 -13.13 16.44 11.23
C ARG A 306 -12.58 17.69 10.55
N TYR A 307 -12.72 17.80 9.22
CA TYR A 307 -12.35 19.00 8.49
C TYR A 307 -13.25 20.18 8.86
N ARG A 308 -14.57 19.96 8.91
CA ARG A 308 -15.53 20.98 9.39
C ARG A 308 -15.15 21.49 10.78
N ASP A 309 -14.89 20.57 11.70
CA ASP A 309 -14.59 20.93 13.09
C ASP A 309 -13.23 21.64 13.20
N TYR A 310 -12.24 21.26 12.38
CA TYR A 310 -10.96 21.97 12.23
C TYR A 310 -11.17 23.41 11.77
N VAL A 311 -12.00 23.66 10.74
CA VAL A 311 -12.28 25.01 10.24
C VAL A 311 -12.97 25.85 11.31
N ILE A 312 -13.96 25.30 12.02
CA ILE A 312 -14.64 25.98 13.13
C ILE A 312 -13.65 26.39 14.22
N ARG A 313 -12.75 25.48 14.62
CA ARG A 313 -11.70 25.78 15.59
C ARG A 313 -10.74 26.86 15.07
N ALA A 314 -10.28 26.75 13.82
CA ALA A 314 -9.35 27.72 13.25
C ALA A 314 -9.89 29.16 13.24
N PHE A 315 -11.19 29.34 12.94
CA PHE A 315 -11.84 30.66 13.05
C PHE A 315 -11.98 31.13 14.51
N ASN A 316 -12.36 30.25 15.43
CA ASN A 316 -12.49 30.62 16.84
C ASN A 316 -11.14 30.90 17.54
N GLU A 317 -10.07 30.27 17.07
CA GLU A 317 -8.69 30.48 17.55
C GLU A 317 -7.99 31.67 16.89
N ASP A 318 -8.64 32.34 15.93
CA ASP A 318 -8.07 33.41 15.09
C ASP A 318 -6.72 32.99 14.46
N VAL A 319 -6.70 31.79 13.86
CA VAL A 319 -5.50 31.28 13.19
C VAL A 319 -5.08 32.26 12.09
N PRO A 320 -3.81 32.73 12.08
CA PRO A 320 -3.35 33.68 11.08
C PRO A 320 -3.59 33.16 9.65
N TYR A 321 -4.13 34.00 8.77
CA TYR A 321 -4.52 33.58 7.42
C TYR A 321 -3.39 32.88 6.66
N ASN A 322 -2.15 33.37 6.77
CA ASN A 322 -1.01 32.72 6.14
C ASN A 322 -0.78 31.29 6.64
N GLN A 323 -0.94 31.04 7.95
CA GLN A 323 -0.85 29.71 8.53
C GLN A 323 -2.01 28.85 8.04
N PHE A 324 -3.24 29.38 8.07
CA PHE A 324 -4.42 28.67 7.59
C PHE A 324 -4.31 28.22 6.13
N VAL A 325 -3.78 29.08 5.25
CA VAL A 325 -3.50 28.73 3.84
C VAL A 325 -2.44 27.64 3.73
N VAL A 326 -1.34 27.76 4.48
CA VAL A 326 -0.25 26.75 4.46
C VAL A 326 -0.76 25.39 4.96
N GLU A 327 -1.58 25.36 6.02
CA GLU A 327 -2.20 24.12 6.53
C GLU A 327 -3.07 23.44 5.48
N HIS A 328 -3.80 24.20 4.65
CA HIS A 328 -4.57 23.64 3.55
C HIS A 328 -3.68 23.06 2.45
N LEU A 329 -2.68 23.82 2.00
CA LEU A 329 -1.87 23.42 0.85
C LEU A 329 -0.87 22.29 1.17
N ALA A 330 -0.29 22.30 2.36
CA ALA A 330 0.84 21.43 2.72
C ALA A 330 0.93 21.14 4.23
N GLY A 331 -0.20 21.03 4.92
CA GLY A 331 -0.26 20.77 6.36
C GLY A 331 0.36 19.43 6.79
N ASP A 332 0.46 18.46 5.87
CA ASP A 332 1.16 17.19 6.04
C ASP A 332 2.70 17.33 6.06
N LEU A 333 3.23 18.40 5.46
CA LEU A 333 4.68 18.64 5.31
C LEU A 333 5.26 19.61 6.36
N LEU A 334 4.47 20.00 7.37
CA LEU A 334 4.93 20.92 8.40
C LEU A 334 5.79 20.21 9.46
N ASP A 335 7.05 20.62 9.59
CA ASP A 335 7.96 20.18 10.66
C ASP A 335 7.45 20.52 12.08
N SER A 336 6.65 21.57 12.19
CA SER A 336 6.09 22.06 13.46
C SER A 336 4.61 22.36 13.27
N PRO A 337 3.76 21.32 13.22
CA PRO A 337 2.34 21.49 12.99
C PRO A 337 1.65 22.14 14.20
N ARG A 338 0.53 22.81 13.93
CA ARG A 338 -0.40 23.22 15.00
C ARG A 338 -1.00 21.97 15.62
N LEU A 339 -1.05 21.94 16.95
CA LEU A 339 -1.60 20.82 17.70
C LEU A 339 -2.99 21.15 18.22
N HIS A 340 -3.87 20.16 18.23
CA HIS A 340 -5.16 20.29 18.89
C HIS A 340 -4.91 20.63 20.38
N PRO A 341 -5.60 21.63 20.96
CA PRO A 341 -5.28 22.17 22.30
C PRO A 341 -5.37 21.13 23.43
N THR A 342 -6.32 20.19 23.34
CA THR A 342 -6.52 19.12 24.34
C THR A 342 -6.03 17.74 23.91
N GLU A 343 -6.24 17.34 22.65
CA GLU A 343 -5.88 16.01 22.16
C GLU A 343 -4.41 15.90 21.73
N HIS A 344 -3.73 17.04 21.52
CA HIS A 344 -2.35 17.10 21.03
C HIS A 344 -2.10 16.34 19.72
N THR A 345 -3.15 16.21 18.90
CA THR A 345 -3.12 15.64 17.55
C THR A 345 -2.71 16.71 16.54
N ASN A 346 -2.18 16.30 15.38
CA ASN A 346 -1.80 17.21 14.30
C ASN A 346 -3.07 17.84 13.68
N GLU A 347 -3.30 19.14 13.91
CA GLU A 347 -4.42 19.87 13.28
C GLU A 347 -4.09 20.26 11.84
N SER A 348 -2.83 20.63 11.58
CA SER A 348 -2.40 21.14 10.29
C SER A 348 -2.65 20.15 9.16
N VAL A 349 -2.42 18.84 9.38
CA VAL A 349 -2.67 17.81 8.36
C VAL A 349 -4.14 17.74 7.91
N ILE A 350 -5.08 18.08 8.80
CA ILE A 350 -6.52 18.07 8.50
C ILE A 350 -6.85 19.06 7.39
N GLY A 351 -6.15 20.21 7.33
CA GLY A 351 -6.36 21.24 6.31
C GLY A 351 -6.28 20.70 4.88
N THR A 352 -5.39 19.72 4.65
CA THR A 352 -5.16 19.11 3.32
C THR A 352 -6.32 18.26 2.81
N ALA A 353 -7.32 17.95 3.64
CA ALA A 353 -8.51 17.21 3.22
C ALA A 353 -9.25 17.89 2.05
N PHE A 354 -9.19 19.22 1.97
CA PHE A 354 -9.93 20.03 1.00
C PHE A 354 -9.64 19.64 -0.46
N TRP A 355 -8.44 19.12 -0.74
CA TRP A 355 -8.05 18.62 -2.06
C TRP A 355 -8.93 17.47 -2.55
N TRP A 356 -9.57 16.75 -1.64
CA TRP A 356 -10.34 15.55 -1.94
C TRP A 356 -11.83 15.72 -1.59
N LEU A 357 -12.25 16.94 -1.23
CA LEU A 357 -13.66 17.30 -1.06
C LEU A 357 -14.25 17.70 -2.42
N GLY A 358 -15.24 16.93 -2.86
CA GLY A 358 -15.92 17.14 -4.12
C GLY A 358 -16.59 15.87 -4.64
N GLU A 359 -17.07 15.97 -5.87
CA GLU A 359 -17.69 14.85 -6.56
C GLU A 359 -16.69 13.73 -6.87
N ALA A 360 -17.08 12.46 -6.69
CA ALA A 360 -16.22 11.32 -7.05
C ALA A 360 -17.01 10.16 -7.69
N THR A 361 -16.50 9.68 -8.81
CA THR A 361 -17.10 8.57 -9.57
C THR A 361 -16.71 7.22 -8.96
N HIS A 362 -17.67 6.33 -8.71
CA HIS A 362 -17.42 5.03 -8.08
C HIS A 362 -17.04 3.90 -9.05
N ALA A 363 -17.16 4.11 -10.37
CA ALA A 363 -16.77 3.13 -11.39
C ALA A 363 -16.52 3.81 -12.76
N PRO A 364 -15.46 4.61 -12.91
CA PRO A 364 -15.17 5.29 -14.17
C PRO A 364 -14.80 4.28 -15.27
N VAL A 365 -15.45 4.40 -16.43
CA VAL A 365 -15.12 3.60 -17.62
C VAL A 365 -13.81 4.05 -18.29
N ASP A 366 -13.42 5.30 -18.06
CA ASP A 366 -12.15 5.92 -18.45
C ASP A 366 -11.47 6.53 -17.21
N VAL A 367 -10.45 5.84 -16.70
CA VAL A 367 -9.74 6.22 -15.47
C VAL A 367 -8.91 7.49 -15.66
N ARG A 368 -8.37 7.71 -16.86
CA ARG A 368 -7.61 8.93 -17.17
C ARG A 368 -8.53 10.13 -17.34
N GLY A 369 -9.72 9.91 -17.89
CA GLY A 369 -10.78 10.92 -17.90
C GLY A 369 -11.19 11.35 -16.49
N ASP A 370 -11.38 10.40 -15.58
CA ASP A 370 -11.66 10.65 -14.16
C ASP A 370 -10.51 11.40 -13.46
N GLU A 371 -9.26 10.95 -13.65
CA GLU A 371 -8.08 11.63 -13.11
C GLU A 371 -8.02 13.09 -13.59
N ALA A 372 -8.14 13.33 -14.89
CA ALA A 372 -8.12 14.67 -15.47
C ALA A 372 -9.24 15.57 -14.93
N ALA A 373 -10.45 15.03 -14.74
CA ALA A 373 -11.58 15.77 -14.17
C ALA A 373 -11.33 16.15 -12.71
N ARG A 374 -10.78 15.22 -11.92
CA ARG A 374 -10.44 15.45 -10.50
C ARG A 374 -9.36 16.50 -10.33
N ILE A 375 -8.31 16.49 -11.15
CA ILE A 375 -7.23 17.49 -11.09
C ILE A 375 -7.73 18.87 -11.51
N ASP A 376 -8.51 18.95 -12.58
CA ASP A 376 -9.14 20.21 -13.01
C ASP A 376 -10.00 20.80 -11.89
N ASN A 377 -10.79 19.95 -11.24
CA ASN A 377 -11.62 20.31 -10.09
C ASN A 377 -10.79 20.78 -8.88
N GLN A 378 -9.65 20.14 -8.59
CA GLN A 378 -8.71 20.57 -7.54
C GLN A 378 -8.10 21.94 -7.83
N LEU A 379 -7.61 22.16 -9.06
CA LEU A 379 -7.05 23.44 -9.49
C LEU A 379 -8.09 24.55 -9.46
N ASP A 380 -9.32 24.27 -9.91
CA ASP A 380 -10.41 25.23 -9.91
C ASP A 380 -10.72 25.73 -8.50
N VAL A 381 -10.88 24.82 -7.54
CA VAL A 381 -11.20 25.22 -6.15
C VAL A 381 -10.03 25.85 -5.44
N MET A 382 -8.81 25.32 -5.58
CA MET A 382 -7.64 25.95 -4.95
C MET A 382 -7.44 27.37 -5.45
N SER A 383 -7.47 27.58 -6.78
CA SER A 383 -7.21 28.89 -7.38
C SER A 383 -8.29 29.92 -7.03
N LYS A 384 -9.56 29.53 -7.05
CA LYS A 384 -10.66 30.43 -6.66
C LYS A 384 -10.68 30.73 -5.16
N THR A 385 -10.44 29.72 -4.32
CA THR A 385 -10.54 29.86 -2.86
C THR A 385 -9.41 30.71 -2.30
N PHE A 386 -8.17 30.45 -2.72
CA PHE A 386 -6.99 31.07 -2.10
C PHE A 386 -6.44 32.26 -2.89
N MET A 387 -6.59 32.26 -4.22
CA MET A 387 -6.03 33.31 -5.09
C MET A 387 -7.10 34.24 -5.66
N GLY A 388 -8.38 33.84 -5.66
CA GLY A 388 -9.45 34.56 -6.33
C GLY A 388 -9.31 34.58 -7.86
N LEU A 389 -8.59 33.60 -8.43
CA LEU A 389 -8.30 33.51 -9.86
C LEU A 389 -8.95 32.28 -10.50
N THR A 390 -9.31 32.38 -11.77
CA THR A 390 -9.91 31.28 -12.55
C THR A 390 -8.87 30.52 -13.36
N ILE A 391 -7.88 29.92 -12.69
CA ILE A 391 -6.77 29.21 -13.37
C ILE A 391 -7.28 28.10 -14.30
N ALA A 392 -8.41 27.45 -13.98
CA ALA A 392 -9.01 26.40 -14.80
C ALA A 392 -9.35 26.85 -16.25
N CYS A 393 -9.58 28.15 -16.48
CA CYS A 393 -9.75 28.68 -17.84
C CYS A 393 -8.49 28.50 -18.70
N ALA A 394 -7.31 28.40 -18.07
CA ALA A 394 -6.05 28.20 -18.76
C ALA A 394 -5.83 26.75 -19.26
N ARG A 395 -6.76 25.83 -18.99
CA ARG A 395 -6.65 24.42 -19.38
C ARG A 395 -6.56 24.21 -20.89
N CYS A 396 -7.34 24.98 -21.66
CA CYS A 396 -7.47 24.82 -23.11
C CYS A 396 -6.74 25.89 -23.92
N HIS A 397 -6.48 27.05 -23.33
CA HIS A 397 -5.80 28.19 -23.96
C HIS A 397 -5.22 29.10 -22.88
N ASP A 398 -4.28 30.00 -23.20
CA ASP A 398 -3.76 30.94 -22.22
C ASP A 398 -4.86 31.84 -21.65
N HIS A 399 -4.80 32.18 -20.37
CA HIS A 399 -5.89 32.87 -19.69
C HIS A 399 -6.23 34.21 -20.37
N LYS A 400 -7.53 34.49 -20.53
CA LYS A 400 -8.01 35.63 -21.33
C LYS A 400 -7.55 36.99 -20.81
N PHE A 401 -7.45 37.16 -19.49
CA PHE A 401 -7.17 38.44 -18.84
C PHE A 401 -6.04 38.41 -17.83
N ASP A 402 -5.62 37.21 -17.41
CA ASP A 402 -4.66 37.06 -16.31
C ASP A 402 -3.35 36.54 -16.86
N ALA A 403 -2.25 36.85 -16.18
CA ALA A 403 -0.91 36.43 -16.55
C ALA A 403 -0.64 34.95 -16.22
N ILE A 404 -1.51 34.06 -16.71
CA ILE A 404 -1.48 32.62 -16.50
C ILE A 404 -1.51 31.94 -17.86
N SER A 405 -0.43 31.25 -18.21
CA SER A 405 -0.35 30.47 -19.44
C SER A 405 -0.96 29.08 -19.27
N THR A 406 -1.24 28.45 -20.41
CA THR A 406 -1.58 27.03 -20.49
C THR A 406 -0.48 26.16 -19.87
N LYS A 407 0.79 26.56 -20.05
CA LYS A 407 1.94 25.88 -19.45
C LYS A 407 1.90 25.92 -17.92
N ASP A 408 1.49 27.05 -17.34
CA ASP A 408 1.36 27.19 -15.88
C ASP A 408 0.25 26.29 -15.33
N TYR A 409 -0.89 26.18 -16.05
CA TYR A 409 -1.95 25.24 -15.71
C TYR A 409 -1.43 23.79 -15.66
N TYR A 410 -0.77 23.33 -16.73
CA TYR A 410 -0.29 21.94 -16.78
C TYR A 410 0.89 21.66 -15.84
N ALA A 411 1.68 22.69 -15.47
CA ALA A 411 2.69 22.55 -14.42
C ALA A 411 2.05 22.30 -13.04
N LEU A 412 0.98 23.02 -12.71
CA LEU A 412 0.21 22.78 -11.48
C LEU A 412 -0.57 21.45 -11.54
N ALA A 413 -1.08 21.06 -12.71
CA ALA A 413 -1.72 19.77 -12.89
C ALA A 413 -0.74 18.62 -12.64
N GLY A 414 0.50 18.71 -13.14
CA GLY A 414 1.55 17.72 -12.89
C GLY A 414 1.90 17.59 -11.41
N PHE A 415 1.93 18.69 -10.66
CA PHE A 415 2.09 18.67 -9.21
C PHE A 415 0.98 17.85 -8.52
N LEU A 416 -0.29 18.07 -8.90
CA LEU A 416 -1.42 17.35 -8.32
C LEU A 416 -1.48 15.88 -8.75
N GLN A 417 -1.09 15.55 -9.98
CA GLN A 417 -0.94 14.16 -10.45
C GLN A 417 0.05 13.37 -9.61
N SER A 418 1.07 14.04 -9.08
CA SER A 418 2.06 13.43 -8.21
C SER A 418 1.65 13.39 -6.73
N SER A 419 0.56 14.06 -6.34
CA SER A 419 0.06 14.04 -4.97
C SER A 419 -0.82 12.81 -4.69
N ARG A 420 -0.95 12.40 -3.43
CA ARG A 420 -1.70 11.18 -3.06
C ARG A 420 -2.84 11.48 -2.08
N ARG A 421 -3.97 10.78 -2.27
CA ARG A 421 -5.05 10.74 -1.28
C ARG A 421 -4.65 9.76 -0.18
N HIS A 422 -4.75 10.19 1.07
CA HIS A 422 -4.34 9.41 2.22
C HIS A 422 -5.33 9.52 3.37
N GLU A 423 -5.27 8.57 4.31
CA GLU A 423 -6.05 8.58 5.55
C GLU A 423 -5.09 8.66 6.75
N ALA A 424 -4.74 9.89 7.13
CA ALA A 424 -3.76 10.15 8.19
C ALA A 424 -4.31 9.79 9.57
N TRP A 425 -3.47 9.16 10.40
CA TRP A 425 -3.80 8.86 11.80
C TRP A 425 -3.60 10.09 12.70
N LEU A 426 -4.65 10.48 13.42
CA LEU A 426 -4.60 11.59 14.39
C LEU A 426 -4.16 11.09 15.77
N ALA A 427 -2.92 10.61 15.88
CA ALA A 427 -2.32 10.21 17.16
C ALA A 427 -1.90 11.44 17.99
N PRO A 428 -2.05 11.41 19.33
CA PRO A 428 -1.41 12.39 20.20
C PRO A 428 0.11 12.32 20.04
N ILE A 429 0.73 13.32 19.39
CA ILE A 429 2.12 13.24 18.92
C ILE A 429 3.11 12.91 20.06
N PRO A 430 3.07 13.58 21.22
CA PRO A 430 4.04 13.31 22.29
C PRO A 430 3.93 11.88 22.85
N GLN A 431 2.69 11.39 22.99
CA GLN A 431 2.44 10.04 23.49
C GLN A 431 2.90 8.98 22.48
N GLN A 432 2.59 9.18 21.19
CA GLN A 432 2.99 8.28 20.11
C GLN A 432 4.52 8.18 20.00
N GLN A 433 5.21 9.31 20.01
CA GLN A 433 6.67 9.34 19.97
C GLN A 433 7.28 8.63 21.18
N GLN A 434 6.74 8.88 22.38
CA GLN A 434 7.22 8.22 23.60
C GLN A 434 7.03 6.70 23.55
N ILE A 435 5.86 6.20 23.15
CA ILE A 435 5.61 4.76 23.12
C ILE A 435 6.44 4.07 22.04
N THR A 436 6.62 4.70 20.87
CA THR A 436 7.45 4.18 19.78
C THR A 436 8.92 4.08 20.20
N GLU A 437 9.48 5.08 20.89
CA GLU A 437 10.86 4.99 21.41
C GLU A 437 11.02 3.92 22.51
N GLN A 438 10.00 3.75 23.36
CA GLN A 438 9.98 2.67 24.36
C GLN A 438 9.91 1.29 23.70
N LEU A 439 9.12 1.13 22.63
CA LEU A 439 9.04 -0.10 21.84
C LEU A 439 10.37 -0.42 21.16
N LYS A 440 11.02 0.56 20.51
CA LYS A 440 12.36 0.39 19.92
C LYS A 440 13.39 -0.06 20.95
N THR A 441 13.37 0.56 22.14
CA THR A 441 14.26 0.18 23.25
C THR A 441 13.98 -1.24 23.74
N ALA A 442 12.72 -1.59 24.00
CA ALA A 442 12.32 -2.93 24.43
C ALA A 442 12.63 -3.99 23.35
N LYS A 443 12.54 -3.63 22.08
CA LYS A 443 12.92 -4.49 20.95
C LYS A 443 14.42 -4.75 20.91
N ALA A 444 15.24 -3.72 21.14
CA ALA A 444 16.69 -3.88 21.25
C ALA A 444 17.07 -4.82 22.41
N GLU A 445 16.41 -4.69 23.56
CA GLU A 445 16.56 -5.60 24.70
C GLU A 445 16.18 -7.05 24.34
N LEU A 446 15.04 -7.25 23.66
CA LEU A 446 14.62 -8.57 23.16
C LEU A 446 15.68 -9.17 22.22
N ASN A 447 16.15 -8.38 21.25
CA ASN A 447 17.15 -8.83 20.28
C ASN A 447 18.45 -9.23 20.98
N GLN A 448 18.92 -8.45 21.95
CA GLN A 448 20.11 -8.77 22.73
C GLN A 448 19.92 -10.07 23.53
N ALA A 449 18.85 -10.17 24.34
CA ALA A 449 18.57 -11.36 25.14
C ALA A 449 18.40 -12.61 24.27
N SER A 450 17.81 -12.48 23.08
CA SER A 450 17.66 -13.59 22.14
C SER A 450 19.01 -14.07 21.59
N ARG A 451 19.92 -13.15 21.23
CA ARG A 451 21.28 -13.51 20.78
C ARG A 451 22.11 -14.19 21.87
N GLU A 452 21.92 -13.79 23.12
CA GLU A 452 22.57 -14.38 24.29
C GLU A 452 22.02 -15.78 24.62
N ALA A 453 20.71 -15.99 24.41
CA ALA A 453 20.05 -17.29 24.61
C ALA A 453 20.38 -18.31 23.52
N LEU A 454 20.75 -17.87 22.31
CA LEU A 454 21.22 -18.75 21.24
C LEU A 454 22.61 -19.35 21.58
N PRO A 455 22.88 -20.61 21.21
CA PRO A 455 24.15 -21.25 21.53
C PRO A 455 25.32 -20.59 20.80
N GLN A 456 26.48 -20.51 21.45
CA GLN A 456 27.71 -19.97 20.84
C GLN A 456 28.13 -20.79 19.62
N ALA A 457 28.64 -20.11 18.58
CA ALA A 457 29.11 -20.73 17.34
C ALA A 457 30.38 -21.58 17.57
N HIS A 458 30.20 -22.75 18.17
CA HIS A 458 31.26 -23.72 18.43
C HIS A 458 31.08 -24.96 17.59
N GLU A 459 32.18 -25.66 17.34
CA GLU A 459 32.19 -26.97 16.70
C GLU A 459 31.32 -28.00 17.44
N SER A 460 31.05 -27.80 18.73
CA SER A 460 30.13 -28.64 19.50
C SER A 460 28.68 -28.50 19.03
N VAL A 461 28.23 -27.30 18.65
CA VAL A 461 26.86 -27.08 18.15
C VAL A 461 26.68 -27.70 16.77
N ALA A 462 27.69 -27.58 15.90
CA ALA A 462 27.70 -28.25 14.61
C ALA A 462 27.55 -29.77 14.76
N ARG A 463 28.36 -30.37 15.64
CA ARG A 463 28.30 -31.81 15.95
C ARG A 463 26.98 -32.20 16.58
N GLU A 464 26.49 -31.42 17.55
CA GLU A 464 25.23 -31.69 18.23
C GLU A 464 24.05 -31.68 17.26
N PHE A 465 23.95 -30.66 16.40
CA PHE A 465 22.90 -30.59 15.39
C PHE A 465 22.96 -31.77 14.40
N ALA A 466 24.15 -32.13 13.94
CA ALA A 466 24.36 -33.29 13.08
C ALA A 466 23.90 -34.60 13.76
N GLU A 467 24.23 -34.79 15.04
CA GLU A 467 23.81 -35.96 15.80
C GLU A 467 22.29 -36.02 16.00
N TYR A 468 21.61 -34.89 16.25
CA TYR A 468 20.16 -34.86 16.34
C TYR A 468 19.47 -35.20 15.01
N LEU A 469 19.98 -34.71 13.89
CA LEU A 469 19.49 -35.09 12.56
C LEU A 469 19.65 -36.60 12.34
N LEU A 470 20.82 -37.17 12.65
CA LEU A 470 21.09 -38.61 12.51
C LEU A 470 20.24 -39.45 13.46
N ALA A 471 20.07 -39.02 14.71
CA ALA A 471 19.23 -39.67 15.71
C ALA A 471 17.77 -39.71 15.26
N ALA A 472 17.22 -38.57 14.82
CA ALA A 472 15.85 -38.49 14.35
C ALA A 472 15.61 -39.36 13.12
N ARG A 473 16.59 -39.44 12.21
CA ARG A 473 16.53 -40.40 11.08
C ARG A 473 16.53 -41.85 11.58
N GLU A 474 17.39 -42.19 12.53
CA GLU A 474 17.46 -43.57 13.05
C GLU A 474 16.17 -43.98 13.77
N VAL A 475 15.52 -43.04 14.45
CA VAL A 475 14.18 -43.20 15.02
C VAL A 475 13.16 -43.48 13.90
N LEU A 476 13.13 -42.66 12.85
CA LEU A 476 12.13 -42.79 11.77
C LEU A 476 12.37 -43.95 10.80
N HIS A 477 13.63 -44.33 10.57
CA HIS A 477 14.03 -45.21 9.47
C HIS A 477 15.08 -46.28 9.84
N GLY A 478 15.53 -46.35 11.09
CA GLY A 478 16.47 -47.38 11.53
C GLY A 478 15.82 -48.76 11.57
N GLU A 479 16.63 -49.81 11.34
CA GLU A 479 16.18 -51.18 11.55
C GLU A 479 16.13 -51.49 13.06
N PRO A 480 15.06 -52.15 13.57
CA PRO A 480 14.98 -52.55 14.97
C PRO A 480 16.18 -53.42 15.39
N ARG A 481 16.73 -53.17 16.59
CA ARG A 481 17.85 -53.93 17.17
C ARG A 481 17.39 -54.84 18.30
N SER A 482 18.14 -55.90 18.58
CA SER A 482 17.85 -56.79 19.72
C SER A 482 17.93 -56.01 21.04
N GLY A 483 16.81 -55.92 21.76
CA GLY A 483 16.68 -55.11 22.97
C GLY A 483 15.82 -53.85 22.78
N ASP A 484 15.53 -53.42 21.54
CA ASP A 484 14.57 -52.35 21.27
C ASP A 484 13.15 -52.77 21.71
N GLU A 485 12.80 -54.05 21.58
CA GLU A 485 11.55 -54.65 22.10
C GLU A 485 11.48 -54.61 23.64
N ALA A 486 12.62 -54.79 24.32
CA ALA A 486 12.70 -54.76 25.78
C ALA A 486 12.74 -53.32 26.33
N ALA A 487 13.33 -52.38 25.58
CA ALA A 487 13.32 -50.95 25.90
C ALA A 487 11.92 -50.33 25.68
N ALA A 488 11.24 -50.69 24.58
CA ALA A 488 9.84 -50.34 24.36
C ALA A 488 8.93 -50.91 25.46
N ALA A 489 9.24 -52.11 25.97
CA ALA A 489 8.51 -52.74 27.06
C ALA A 489 8.89 -52.26 28.49
N GLN A 490 10.04 -51.59 28.68
CA GLN A 490 10.53 -51.16 30.00
C GLN A 490 10.05 -49.78 30.45
N ASP A 491 9.70 -48.89 29.51
CA ASP A 491 9.13 -47.56 29.79
C ASP A 491 7.64 -47.43 29.41
N ALA A 492 7.01 -48.50 28.91
CA ALA A 492 5.60 -48.50 28.57
C ALA A 492 4.71 -48.43 29.82
N VAL A 493 4.27 -47.22 30.17
CA VAL A 493 2.92 -47.08 30.73
C VAL A 493 1.98 -47.50 29.60
N GLN A 494 1.33 -48.65 29.74
CA GLN A 494 0.50 -49.25 28.69
C GLN A 494 -0.38 -48.20 28.01
N ASP A 495 -0.27 -48.13 26.67
CA ASP A 495 -1.10 -47.28 25.82
C ASP A 495 -2.57 -47.62 26.06
N ILE A 496 -3.40 -46.57 26.10
CA ILE A 496 -4.84 -46.73 26.28
C ILE A 496 -5.45 -46.55 24.90
N VAL A 497 -5.89 -47.65 24.28
CA VAL A 497 -6.81 -47.55 23.14
C VAL A 497 -8.11 -46.97 23.70
N PHE A 498 -8.35 -45.70 23.40
CA PHE A 498 -9.53 -44.98 23.88
C PHE A 498 -10.74 -45.37 23.05
N GLU A 499 -10.55 -45.46 21.73
CA GLU A 499 -11.56 -45.87 20.76
C GLU A 499 -10.89 -46.41 19.49
N ASP A 500 -11.26 -47.62 19.07
CA ASP A 500 -10.83 -48.23 17.81
C ASP A 500 -11.97 -48.43 16.82
N PHE A 501 -13.21 -48.09 17.19
CA PHE A 501 -14.41 -48.15 16.36
C PHE A 501 -14.75 -49.54 15.79
N GLU A 502 -14.22 -50.62 16.37
CA GLU A 502 -14.48 -51.98 15.90
C GLU A 502 -15.84 -52.54 16.38
N GLU A 503 -16.40 -51.97 17.45
CA GLU A 503 -17.74 -52.29 17.91
C GLU A 503 -18.82 -51.80 16.93
N PRO A 504 -19.98 -52.49 16.82
CA PRO A 504 -20.98 -52.21 15.79
C PRO A 504 -21.80 -50.93 16.02
N ASN A 505 -21.60 -50.24 17.15
CA ASN A 505 -22.32 -49.05 17.56
C ASN A 505 -21.35 -48.03 18.20
N TYR A 506 -21.83 -46.82 18.46
CA TYR A 506 -21.06 -45.76 19.12
C TYR A 506 -21.22 -45.78 20.65
N ASP A 507 -21.10 -46.96 21.28
CA ASP A 507 -21.32 -47.10 22.73
C ASP A 507 -20.35 -46.20 23.54
N GLY A 508 -20.92 -45.31 24.35
CA GLY A 508 -20.16 -44.32 25.13
C GLY A 508 -19.85 -43.00 24.40
N TRP A 509 -20.40 -42.81 23.20
CA TRP A 509 -20.41 -41.55 22.47
C TRP A 509 -21.84 -41.02 22.27
N GLU A 510 -21.98 -39.70 22.27
CA GLU A 510 -23.21 -38.99 21.94
C GLU A 510 -23.17 -38.59 20.47
N VAL A 511 -24.13 -39.09 19.69
CA VAL A 511 -24.30 -38.73 18.27
C VAL A 511 -25.31 -37.60 18.17
N THR A 512 -24.95 -36.51 17.49
CA THR A 512 -25.89 -35.43 17.12
C THR A 512 -25.87 -35.21 15.60
N GLY A 513 -27.00 -34.79 15.04
CA GLY A 513 -27.14 -34.65 13.58
C GLY A 513 -27.34 -36.00 12.88
N THR A 514 -27.04 -36.04 11.57
CA THR A 514 -27.34 -37.21 10.71
C THR A 514 -26.10 -37.80 10.00
N ALA A 515 -24.95 -37.14 10.13
CA ALA A 515 -23.70 -37.52 9.46
C ALA A 515 -23.19 -38.91 9.84
N PHE A 516 -23.04 -39.23 11.13
CA PHE A 516 -22.41 -40.47 11.60
C PHE A 516 -23.33 -41.70 11.60
N GLY A 517 -24.64 -41.52 11.73
CA GLY A 517 -25.60 -42.64 11.75
C GLY A 517 -25.53 -43.45 13.05
N ASP A 518 -25.95 -44.71 13.00
CA ASP A 518 -26.14 -45.55 14.20
C ASP A 518 -24.85 -46.24 14.70
N GLY A 519 -23.77 -46.24 13.91
CA GLY A 519 -22.50 -46.87 14.26
C GLY A 519 -21.38 -46.68 13.23
N PRO A 520 -20.15 -47.08 13.57
CA PRO A 520 -19.01 -47.12 12.65
C PRO A 520 -19.28 -47.94 11.37
N VAL A 521 -18.60 -47.60 10.28
CA VAL A 521 -18.77 -48.26 8.97
C VAL A 521 -17.65 -49.23 8.66
N GLU A 522 -18.00 -50.38 8.11
CA GLU A 522 -17.04 -51.35 7.58
C GLU A 522 -16.35 -50.84 6.31
N LEU A 523 -15.07 -51.21 6.13
CA LEU A 523 -14.25 -50.78 4.98
C LEU A 523 -14.82 -51.21 3.63
N GLU A 524 -15.23 -52.47 3.50
CA GLU A 524 -15.62 -53.08 2.21
C GLU A 524 -16.78 -52.34 1.51
N PRO A 525 -17.87 -51.95 2.20
CA PRO A 525 -18.91 -51.09 1.63
C PRO A 525 -18.44 -49.71 1.11
N VAL A 526 -17.32 -49.18 1.63
CA VAL A 526 -16.86 -47.79 1.40
C VAL A 526 -15.71 -47.73 0.37
N ARG A 527 -14.99 -48.83 0.21
CA ARG A 527 -13.79 -48.98 -0.65
C ARG A 527 -13.96 -48.59 -2.14
N PRO A 528 -15.11 -48.76 -2.80
CA PRO A 528 -15.25 -48.44 -4.23
C PRO A 528 -15.08 -46.95 -4.57
N TYR A 529 -15.22 -46.03 -3.61
CA TYR A 529 -15.21 -44.58 -3.85
C TYR A 529 -14.21 -43.78 -2.99
N LEU A 530 -13.75 -44.27 -1.83
CA LEU A 530 -12.71 -43.59 -1.03
C LEU A 530 -11.27 -44.01 -1.36
N GLY A 531 -11.06 -45.08 -2.13
CA GLY A 531 -9.73 -45.59 -2.45
C GLY A 531 -9.06 -46.30 -1.27
N GLU A 532 -7.73 -46.20 -1.15
CA GLU A 532 -6.98 -46.78 -0.02
C GLU A 532 -7.18 -45.93 1.24
N VAL A 533 -8.00 -46.42 2.18
CA VAL A 533 -8.37 -45.68 3.41
C VAL A 533 -7.28 -45.74 4.48
N GLY A 534 -6.54 -46.84 4.62
CA GLY A 534 -5.44 -46.95 5.58
C GLY A 534 -5.86 -47.03 7.06
N LEU A 535 -6.98 -47.69 7.36
CA LEU A 535 -7.49 -47.92 8.72
C LEU A 535 -6.80 -49.10 9.43
N VAL A 536 -6.99 -49.18 10.75
CA VAL A 536 -6.51 -50.25 11.61
C VAL A 536 -7.71 -51.04 12.14
N GLY A 537 -8.03 -52.17 11.50
CA GLY A 537 -9.19 -52.99 11.85
C GLY A 537 -10.10 -53.23 10.65
N GLN A 538 -11.41 -53.26 10.87
CA GLN A 538 -12.43 -53.41 9.83
C GLN A 538 -13.38 -52.22 9.76
N ARG A 539 -13.49 -51.40 10.81
CA ARG A 539 -14.45 -50.31 10.94
C ARG A 539 -13.78 -49.00 11.33
N PHE A 540 -14.48 -47.90 11.11
CA PHE A 540 -14.04 -46.56 11.50
C PHE A 540 -15.22 -45.58 11.53
N ALA A 541 -15.07 -44.43 12.19
CA ALA A 541 -16.06 -43.37 12.14
C ALA A 541 -15.93 -42.59 10.83
N GLN A 542 -17.01 -42.49 10.06
CA GLN A 542 -16.99 -41.78 8.77
C GLN A 542 -18.36 -41.19 8.46
N THR A 543 -18.35 -39.97 7.94
CA THR A 543 -19.58 -39.23 7.59
C THR A 543 -19.94 -39.32 6.11
N HIS A 544 -18.98 -39.62 5.22
CA HIS A 544 -19.23 -39.80 3.79
C HIS A 544 -19.69 -41.23 3.44
N VAL A 545 -20.88 -41.60 3.91
CA VAL A 545 -21.47 -42.94 3.72
C VAL A 545 -22.81 -42.85 3.00
N ARG A 546 -22.96 -43.59 1.89
CA ARG A 546 -24.27 -43.80 1.25
C ARG A 546 -25.06 -44.84 2.03
N ARG A 547 -26.21 -44.45 2.59
CA ARG A 547 -27.14 -45.36 3.26
C ARG A 547 -28.29 -45.74 2.31
N ASN A 548 -28.92 -46.89 2.56
CA ASN A 548 -30.00 -47.39 1.73
C ASN A 548 -31.14 -46.36 1.61
N GLY A 549 -31.38 -45.87 0.39
CA GLY A 549 -32.39 -44.84 0.08
C GLY A 549 -31.84 -43.45 -0.21
N ASP A 550 -30.53 -43.19 -0.04
CA ASP A 550 -29.90 -41.91 -0.37
C ASP A 550 -29.77 -41.68 -1.89
N ASP A 551 -30.11 -40.49 -2.40
CA ASP A 551 -29.75 -40.06 -3.76
C ASP A 551 -28.24 -39.77 -3.85
N SER A 552 -27.70 -39.83 -5.07
CA SER A 552 -26.33 -39.59 -5.48
C SER A 552 -25.65 -38.31 -4.99
N ARG A 553 -26.41 -37.34 -4.44
CA ARG A 553 -25.93 -36.05 -3.92
C ARG A 553 -26.13 -35.87 -2.40
N ALA A 554 -26.66 -36.87 -1.69
CA ALA A 554 -27.11 -36.72 -0.30
C ALA A 554 -26.01 -36.91 0.77
N THR A 555 -24.81 -37.38 0.41
CA THR A 555 -23.74 -37.67 1.38
C THR A 555 -23.04 -36.41 1.89
N ASP A 556 -22.83 -35.41 1.02
CA ASP A 556 -22.13 -34.15 1.37
C ASP A 556 -23.07 -33.09 1.97
N GLN A 557 -24.32 -33.44 2.28
CA GLN A 557 -25.31 -32.53 2.87
C GLN A 557 -25.63 -32.86 4.33
N LYS A 558 -25.10 -33.96 4.85
CA LYS A 558 -25.35 -34.43 6.22
C LYS A 558 -24.31 -33.82 7.15
N THR A 559 -24.76 -33.11 8.18
CA THR A 559 -23.90 -32.62 9.26
C THR A 559 -24.19 -33.36 10.56
N GLY A 560 -23.25 -33.33 11.49
CA GLY A 560 -23.38 -33.98 12.78
C GLY A 560 -22.08 -34.03 13.56
N ARG A 561 -22.19 -34.52 14.80
CA ARG A 561 -21.05 -34.65 15.71
C ARG A 561 -21.09 -35.98 16.44
N LEU A 562 -19.91 -36.47 16.77
CA LEU A 562 -19.71 -37.61 17.66
C LEU A 562 -18.91 -37.12 18.88
N THR A 563 -19.53 -37.08 20.06
CA THR A 563 -18.92 -36.54 21.29
C THR A 563 -18.67 -37.65 22.29
N SER A 564 -17.43 -37.81 22.74
CA SER A 564 -17.05 -38.90 23.65
C SER A 564 -17.61 -38.71 25.07
N ARG A 565 -17.59 -39.80 25.84
CA ARG A 565 -17.59 -39.73 27.31
C ARG A 565 -16.44 -38.87 27.83
N GLU A 566 -16.62 -38.32 29.03
CA GLU A 566 -15.53 -37.63 29.73
C GLU A 566 -14.42 -38.61 30.11
N PHE A 567 -13.19 -38.14 29.97
CA PHE A 567 -12.01 -38.84 30.44
C PHE A 567 -11.02 -37.89 31.09
N LYS A 568 -10.13 -38.44 31.90
CA LYS A 568 -9.02 -37.69 32.47
C LYS A 568 -7.81 -37.83 31.54
N ILE A 569 -7.10 -36.74 31.28
CA ILE A 569 -5.86 -36.78 30.49
C ILE A 569 -4.77 -37.39 31.36
N GLU A 570 -4.43 -38.65 31.09
CA GLU A 570 -3.44 -39.43 31.86
C GLU A 570 -2.15 -39.70 31.11
N ARG A 571 -2.08 -39.32 29.84
CA ARG A 571 -0.93 -39.54 28.96
C ARG A 571 -0.52 -38.22 28.31
N SER A 572 0.72 -38.13 27.86
CA SER A 572 1.27 -36.92 27.24
C SER A 572 0.75 -36.67 25.83
N TYR A 573 0.27 -37.71 25.13
CA TYR A 573 -0.16 -37.62 23.74
C TYR A 573 -1.49 -38.35 23.50
N ILE A 574 -2.26 -37.84 22.55
CA ILE A 574 -3.44 -38.48 21.98
C ILE A 574 -3.20 -38.65 20.49
N ASP A 575 -3.00 -39.89 20.06
CA ASP A 575 -2.79 -40.30 18.68
C ASP A 575 -4.08 -40.77 18.06
N PHE A 576 -4.26 -40.50 16.77
CA PHE A 576 -5.43 -40.93 16.02
C PHE A 576 -5.16 -40.90 14.53
N LEU A 577 -5.95 -41.63 13.77
CA LEU A 577 -5.99 -41.54 12.32
C LEU A 577 -7.12 -40.60 11.91
N ILE A 578 -6.86 -39.67 11.00
CA ILE A 578 -7.87 -38.72 10.50
C ILE A 578 -7.75 -38.51 8.98
N GLY A 579 -8.88 -38.46 8.29
CA GLY A 579 -9.02 -38.15 6.87
C GLY A 579 -10.27 -37.31 6.61
N GLY A 580 -10.60 -37.08 5.35
CA GLY A 580 -11.68 -36.18 4.93
C GLY A 580 -11.19 -34.73 4.71
N GLY A 581 -12.08 -33.78 4.91
CA GLY A 581 -11.88 -32.36 4.63
C GLY A 581 -10.86 -31.65 5.52
N SER A 582 -10.21 -30.66 4.94
CA SER A 582 -9.28 -29.75 5.62
C SER A 582 -9.98 -28.46 6.09
N HIS A 583 -11.25 -28.54 6.51
CA HIS A 583 -12.05 -27.39 6.93
C HIS A 583 -11.95 -27.18 8.44
N ALA A 584 -11.10 -26.24 8.87
CA ALA A 584 -10.84 -25.97 10.28
C ALA A 584 -12.15 -25.64 11.05
N GLY A 585 -12.36 -26.33 12.17
CA GLY A 585 -13.54 -26.15 13.03
C GLY A 585 -14.86 -26.67 12.45
N LYS A 586 -14.86 -27.21 11.22
CA LYS A 586 -16.06 -27.74 10.55
C LYS A 586 -15.96 -29.21 10.20
N THR A 587 -14.82 -29.70 9.71
CA THR A 587 -14.57 -31.13 9.45
C THR A 587 -13.31 -31.54 10.21
N CYS A 588 -13.46 -31.85 11.50
CA CYS A 588 -12.32 -31.97 12.39
C CYS A 588 -12.56 -32.91 13.58
N LEU A 589 -11.47 -33.35 14.21
CA LEU A 589 -11.47 -33.92 15.54
C LEU A 589 -10.99 -32.83 16.52
N ASN A 590 -11.76 -32.57 17.57
CA ASN A 590 -11.48 -31.60 18.60
C ASN A 590 -11.21 -32.29 19.94
N LEU A 591 -10.32 -31.71 20.74
CA LEU A 591 -10.20 -31.98 22.17
C LEU A 591 -10.78 -30.80 22.96
N LEU A 592 -11.75 -31.08 23.84
CA LEU A 592 -12.42 -30.08 24.67
C LEU A 592 -12.00 -30.25 26.12
N VAL A 593 -11.61 -29.16 26.78
CA VAL A 593 -11.37 -29.07 28.23
C VAL A 593 -12.22 -27.93 28.77
N ASP A 594 -12.99 -28.18 29.84
CA ASP A 594 -13.96 -27.23 30.40
C ASP A 594 -14.95 -26.67 29.35
N GLY A 595 -15.34 -27.49 28.37
CA GLY A 595 -16.26 -27.12 27.29
C GLY A 595 -15.65 -26.23 26.19
N LYS A 596 -14.34 -25.96 26.23
CA LYS A 596 -13.64 -25.19 25.20
C LYS A 596 -12.72 -26.07 24.38
N VAL A 597 -12.71 -25.88 23.07
CA VAL A 597 -11.75 -26.54 22.16
C VAL A 597 -10.34 -26.04 22.48
N VAL A 598 -9.46 -26.97 22.88
CA VAL A 598 -8.05 -26.69 23.20
C VAL A 598 -7.08 -27.26 22.16
N HIS A 599 -7.49 -28.32 21.44
CA HIS A 599 -6.80 -28.82 20.26
C HIS A 599 -7.80 -29.18 19.17
N SER A 600 -7.40 -29.10 17.90
CA SER A 600 -8.20 -29.51 16.74
C SER A 600 -7.29 -30.04 15.64
N ALA A 601 -7.75 -31.04 14.90
CA ALA A 601 -7.09 -31.59 13.73
C ALA A 601 -8.10 -31.85 12.61
N THR A 602 -7.71 -31.64 11.37
CA THR A 602 -8.54 -31.87 10.17
C THR A 602 -7.95 -32.99 9.31
N GLY A 603 -8.75 -33.47 8.36
CA GLY A 603 -8.25 -34.28 7.25
C GLY A 603 -7.43 -33.46 6.25
N ARG A 604 -7.06 -34.09 5.13
CA ARG A 604 -6.18 -33.50 4.09
C ARG A 604 -6.84 -33.41 2.72
N ASN A 605 -8.16 -33.24 2.68
CA ASN A 605 -8.96 -33.37 1.45
C ASN A 605 -8.65 -34.70 0.73
N ALA A 606 -8.68 -35.79 1.50
CA ALA A 606 -8.35 -37.13 1.03
C ALA A 606 -9.18 -38.20 1.76
N GLY A 607 -9.57 -39.26 1.06
CA GLY A 607 -10.27 -40.42 1.64
C GLY A 607 -9.37 -41.32 2.50
N LYS A 608 -8.05 -41.18 2.35
CA LYS A 608 -7.03 -41.84 3.17
C LYS A 608 -6.95 -41.19 4.55
N LEU A 609 -6.91 -42.01 5.60
CA LEU A 609 -6.62 -41.59 6.95
C LEU A 609 -5.12 -41.43 7.14
N PHE A 610 -4.73 -40.36 7.83
CA PHE A 610 -3.35 -40.05 8.15
C PHE A 610 -3.19 -40.02 9.66
N PRO A 611 -2.04 -40.48 10.17
CA PRO A 611 -1.79 -40.40 11.59
C PRO A 611 -1.59 -38.94 12.00
N ALA A 612 -2.27 -38.54 13.07
CA ALA A 612 -2.27 -37.23 13.68
C ALA A 612 -2.17 -37.36 15.20
N ARG A 613 -1.82 -36.26 15.88
CA ARG A 613 -1.51 -36.26 17.31
C ARG A 613 -1.86 -34.93 17.97
N PHE A 614 -2.33 -34.99 19.21
CA PHE A 614 -2.32 -33.88 20.14
C PHE A 614 -1.24 -34.08 21.21
N ASP A 615 -0.40 -33.07 21.41
CA ASP A 615 0.46 -32.97 22.61
C ASP A 615 -0.35 -32.31 23.72
N VAL A 616 -0.70 -33.13 24.72
CA VAL A 616 -1.55 -32.76 25.85
C VAL A 616 -0.78 -32.81 27.17
N SER A 617 0.55 -32.82 27.11
CA SER A 617 1.44 -32.87 28.29
C SER A 617 1.14 -31.75 29.30
N ASP A 618 0.89 -30.53 28.80
CA ASP A 618 0.52 -29.36 29.62
C ASP A 618 -0.92 -29.43 30.19
N LEU A 619 -1.73 -30.41 29.75
CA LEU A 619 -3.14 -30.61 30.14
C LEU A 619 -3.35 -31.85 31.02
N GLN A 620 -2.27 -32.56 31.37
CA GLN A 620 -2.35 -33.76 32.21
C GLN A 620 -3.10 -33.49 33.53
N GLY A 621 -3.98 -34.43 33.87
CA GLY A 621 -4.81 -34.37 35.07
C GLY A 621 -6.12 -33.59 34.90
N LYS A 622 -6.32 -32.86 33.80
CA LYS A 622 -7.60 -32.22 33.47
C LYS A 622 -8.61 -33.22 32.90
N THR A 623 -9.88 -32.87 33.00
CA THR A 623 -11.01 -33.61 32.41
C THR A 623 -11.27 -33.10 30.99
N ALA A 624 -11.44 -34.01 30.03
CA ALA A 624 -11.62 -33.69 28.64
C ALA A 624 -12.70 -34.54 27.94
N ARG A 625 -13.11 -34.10 26.75
CA ARG A 625 -13.92 -34.85 25.78
C ARG A 625 -13.31 -34.73 24.39
N ILE A 626 -13.49 -35.74 23.55
CA ILE A 626 -13.19 -35.69 22.12
C ILE A 626 -14.49 -35.45 21.36
N GLU A 627 -14.47 -34.56 20.38
CA GLU A 627 -15.61 -34.27 19.50
C GLU A 627 -15.17 -34.40 18.05
N ILE A 628 -15.79 -35.30 17.29
CA ILE A 628 -15.60 -35.41 15.84
C ILE A 628 -16.73 -34.66 15.18
N VAL A 629 -16.40 -33.65 14.37
CA VAL A 629 -17.34 -32.67 13.82
C VAL A 629 -17.37 -32.77 12.31
N ASP A 630 -18.57 -32.77 11.76
CA ASP A 630 -18.85 -32.53 10.35
C ASP A 630 -19.99 -31.51 10.20
N ASP A 631 -19.63 -30.25 9.93
CA ASP A 631 -20.52 -29.10 9.80
C ASP A 631 -20.35 -28.41 8.41
N GLU A 632 -19.71 -29.06 7.42
CA GLU A 632 -19.47 -28.50 6.07
C GLU A 632 -20.24 -29.25 4.98
N THR A 633 -20.98 -28.55 4.13
CA THR A 633 -21.88 -29.16 3.13
C THR A 633 -21.40 -29.00 1.69
N GLY A 634 -20.08 -29.03 1.47
CA GLY A 634 -19.41 -28.72 0.19
C GLY A 634 -18.36 -29.75 -0.22
N GLY A 635 -17.46 -29.36 -1.13
CA GLY A 635 -16.35 -30.23 -1.55
C GLY A 635 -15.49 -30.63 -0.34
N TRP A 636 -15.31 -31.94 -0.13
CA TRP A 636 -14.66 -32.51 1.05
C TRP A 636 -15.36 -32.16 2.38
N GLY A 637 -16.68 -31.96 2.37
CA GLY A 637 -17.52 -31.85 3.58
C GLY A 637 -17.73 -33.21 4.24
N ASN A 638 -16.64 -33.82 4.72
CA ASN A 638 -16.69 -35.08 5.42
C ASN A 638 -15.48 -35.27 6.34
N VAL A 639 -15.59 -36.15 7.33
CA VAL A 639 -14.50 -36.52 8.24
C VAL A 639 -14.49 -38.04 8.46
N GLY A 640 -13.29 -38.61 8.42
CA GLY A 640 -13.04 -40.00 8.80
C GLY A 640 -12.06 -40.05 9.96
N VAL A 641 -12.34 -40.82 11.01
CA VAL A 641 -11.47 -40.99 12.17
C VAL A 641 -11.39 -42.45 12.56
N ASP A 642 -10.20 -42.89 12.93
CA ASP A 642 -9.96 -44.24 13.43
C ASP A 642 -8.87 -44.25 14.52
N HIS A 643 -8.86 -45.30 15.34
CA HIS A 643 -7.76 -45.70 16.22
C HIS A 643 -7.21 -44.59 17.13
N ILE A 644 -8.05 -44.08 18.04
CA ILE A 644 -7.69 -43.08 19.05
C ILE A 644 -6.96 -43.76 20.21
N VAL A 645 -5.69 -43.41 20.41
CA VAL A 645 -4.79 -44.01 21.39
C VAL A 645 -4.17 -42.94 22.27
N PHE A 646 -4.25 -43.10 23.59
CA PHE A 646 -3.53 -42.24 24.53
C PHE A 646 -2.19 -42.90 24.86
N THR A 647 -1.11 -42.17 24.60
CA THR A 647 0.25 -42.69 24.74
C THR A 647 1.18 -41.70 25.42
N ASN A 648 2.17 -42.22 26.13
CA ASN A 648 3.33 -41.43 26.56
C ASN A 648 4.46 -41.48 25.53
N ASP A 649 4.33 -42.31 24.48
CA ASP A 649 5.27 -42.38 23.38
C ASP A 649 5.23 -41.06 22.61
N ALA A 650 6.34 -40.34 22.64
CA ALA A 650 6.52 -39.08 21.92
C ALA A 650 6.61 -39.25 20.39
N THR A 651 6.36 -40.45 19.86
CA THR A 651 6.48 -40.74 18.44
C THR A 651 5.35 -41.52 17.77
N LEU A 652 4.92 -40.98 16.63
CA LEU A 652 3.93 -41.56 15.74
C LEU A 652 4.69 -42.19 14.54
N GLY A 653 4.56 -43.51 14.32
CA GLY A 653 5.13 -44.17 13.12
C GLY A 653 6.65 -44.39 13.15
N VAL A 654 7.23 -44.59 14.33
CA VAL A 654 8.67 -44.76 14.53
C VAL A 654 9.13 -46.21 14.42
N ARG A 655 10.31 -46.41 13.82
CA ARG A 655 10.91 -47.75 13.65
C ARG A 655 11.84 -48.16 14.79
N ARG A 656 12.42 -47.19 15.51
CA ARG A 656 13.25 -47.44 16.70
C ARG A 656 12.87 -46.49 17.85
N PRO A 657 12.65 -46.98 19.08
CA PRO A 657 12.24 -46.13 20.22
C PRO A 657 13.19 -44.94 20.45
N ILE A 658 12.65 -43.76 20.74
CA ILE A 658 13.45 -42.54 20.96
C ILE A 658 14.47 -42.74 22.08
N GLU A 659 14.06 -43.32 23.19
CA GLU A 659 14.87 -43.50 24.40
C GLU A 659 16.05 -44.43 24.11
N ALA A 660 15.83 -45.44 23.27
CA ALA A 660 16.88 -46.35 22.83
C ALA A 660 17.92 -45.61 21.98
N VAL A 661 17.47 -44.87 20.96
CA VAL A 661 18.37 -44.09 20.08
C VAL A 661 19.08 -42.97 20.86
N ALA A 662 18.38 -42.32 21.80
CA ALA A 662 18.92 -41.28 22.67
C ALA A 662 20.09 -41.78 23.52
N ARG A 663 19.93 -42.95 24.17
CA ARG A 663 21.01 -43.58 24.94
C ARG A 663 22.20 -43.98 24.08
N GLU A 664 21.96 -44.57 22.92
CA GLU A 664 23.01 -45.03 22.02
C GLU A 664 23.85 -43.88 21.46
N ARG A 665 23.19 -42.80 21.03
CA ARG A 665 23.83 -41.62 20.46
C ARG A 665 24.24 -40.57 21.49
N LYS A 666 23.88 -40.77 22.76
CA LYS A 666 24.17 -39.86 23.89
C LYS A 666 23.63 -38.45 23.67
N VAL A 667 22.38 -38.37 23.23
CA VAL A 667 21.64 -37.12 22.97
C VAL A 667 20.35 -37.08 23.80
N ASP A 668 19.72 -35.91 23.93
CA ASP A 668 18.51 -35.73 24.74
C ASP A 668 17.26 -36.30 24.03
N ALA A 669 16.54 -37.20 24.71
CA ALA A 669 15.34 -37.85 24.16
C ALA A 669 14.23 -36.84 23.81
N THR A 670 14.01 -35.85 24.68
CA THR A 670 12.99 -34.81 24.45
C THR A 670 13.29 -33.97 23.21
N ARG A 671 14.57 -33.64 23.00
CA ARG A 671 15.00 -32.88 21.82
C ARG A 671 14.96 -33.74 20.55
N ILE A 672 15.31 -35.03 20.60
CA ILE A 672 15.08 -35.94 19.47
C ILE A 672 13.60 -35.95 19.09
N ALA A 673 12.68 -36.06 20.04
CA ALA A 673 11.25 -36.09 19.75
C ALA A 673 10.77 -34.86 18.96
N ARG A 674 11.25 -33.67 19.34
CA ARG A 674 10.97 -32.43 18.62
C ARG A 674 11.56 -32.43 17.21
N VAL A 675 12.80 -32.89 17.05
CA VAL A 675 13.46 -32.99 15.74
C VAL A 675 12.72 -33.99 14.86
N VAL A 676 12.29 -35.14 15.41
CA VAL A 676 11.52 -36.17 14.70
C VAL A 676 10.19 -35.61 14.20
N GLN A 677 9.46 -34.90 15.07
CA GLN A 677 8.23 -34.21 14.70
C GLN A 677 8.48 -33.18 13.59
N ALA A 678 9.51 -32.36 13.75
CA ALA A 678 9.88 -31.33 12.78
C ALA A 678 10.24 -31.95 11.42
N LEU A 679 11.05 -33.01 11.40
CA LEU A 679 11.49 -33.69 10.17
C LEU A 679 10.39 -34.51 9.49
N SER A 680 9.31 -34.83 10.20
CA SER A 680 8.14 -35.51 9.65
C SER A 680 7.19 -34.55 8.93
N ASN A 681 7.42 -33.24 9.01
CA ASN A 681 6.61 -32.23 8.32
C ASN A 681 6.86 -32.25 6.80
N GLU A 682 5.79 -32.35 6.01
CA GLU A 682 5.87 -32.37 4.54
C GLU A 682 6.41 -31.07 3.94
N ALA A 683 6.35 -29.95 4.67
CA ALA A 683 6.94 -28.68 4.25
C ALA A 683 8.44 -28.79 3.94
N LEU A 684 9.17 -29.71 4.59
CA LEU A 684 10.58 -29.95 4.31
C LEU A 684 10.83 -30.50 2.90
N ARG A 685 9.81 -31.04 2.23
CA ARG A 685 9.91 -31.49 0.84
C ARG A 685 9.85 -30.33 -0.16
N GLN A 686 9.48 -29.12 0.27
CA GLN A 686 9.45 -27.96 -0.60
C GLN A 686 10.87 -27.51 -0.94
N PRO A 687 11.19 -27.17 -2.21
CA PRO A 687 12.52 -26.72 -2.62
C PRO A 687 13.00 -25.44 -1.91
N SER A 688 12.07 -24.63 -1.42
CA SER A 688 12.35 -23.40 -0.66
C SER A 688 12.79 -23.65 0.78
N HIS A 689 12.63 -24.87 1.31
CA HIS A 689 12.91 -25.15 2.71
C HIS A 689 14.42 -25.34 2.97
N PRO A 690 15.02 -24.80 4.04
CA PRO A 690 16.46 -24.93 4.32
C PRO A 690 16.94 -26.38 4.48
N LEU A 691 16.09 -27.27 5.01
CA LEU A 691 16.34 -28.72 5.13
C LEU A 691 15.88 -29.57 3.93
N HIS A 692 15.66 -28.98 2.75
CA HIS A 692 15.16 -29.73 1.58
C HIS A 692 16.09 -30.89 1.18
N ALA A 693 17.41 -30.66 1.10
CA ALA A 693 18.36 -31.75 0.82
C ALA A 693 18.32 -32.87 1.86
N TRP A 694 18.17 -32.55 3.15
CA TRP A 694 18.01 -33.56 4.20
C TRP A 694 16.76 -34.41 3.96
N SER A 695 15.60 -33.77 3.76
CA SER A 695 14.32 -34.45 3.49
C SER A 695 14.39 -35.34 2.25
N ARG A 696 15.04 -34.89 1.18
CA ARG A 696 15.14 -35.65 -0.07
C ARG A 696 16.13 -36.80 -0.01
N LEU A 697 17.25 -36.67 0.70
CA LEU A 697 18.35 -37.65 0.66
C LEU A 697 18.43 -38.51 1.92
N ALA A 698 18.36 -37.90 3.10
CA ALA A 698 18.58 -38.59 4.36
C ALA A 698 17.34 -39.31 4.90
N MET A 699 16.13 -38.86 4.54
CA MET A 699 14.87 -39.51 4.99
C MET A 699 14.46 -40.73 4.13
N GLN A 700 15.35 -41.22 3.25
CA GLN A 700 15.14 -42.44 2.47
C GLN A 700 15.84 -43.65 3.10
N ALA A 701 15.42 -44.86 2.72
CA ALA A 701 16.08 -46.10 3.12
C ALA A 701 17.54 -46.11 2.62
N PRO A 702 18.52 -46.47 3.47
CA PRO A 702 19.93 -46.47 3.08
C PRO A 702 20.25 -47.65 2.13
N PRO A 703 21.34 -47.57 1.33
CA PRO A 703 22.30 -46.47 1.23
C PRO A 703 21.78 -45.32 0.36
N ILE A 704 22.24 -44.08 0.63
CA ILE A 704 21.99 -42.96 -0.28
C ILE A 704 22.81 -43.21 -1.55
N GLU A 705 22.12 -43.45 -2.66
CA GLU A 705 22.78 -43.73 -3.93
C GLU A 705 23.43 -42.45 -4.50
N SER A 706 24.68 -42.55 -4.97
CA SER A 706 25.39 -41.41 -5.57
C SER A 706 24.65 -40.79 -6.76
N ARG A 707 23.75 -41.54 -7.42
CA ARG A 707 22.89 -41.04 -8.50
C ARG A 707 21.78 -40.12 -7.98
N ALA A 708 21.23 -40.39 -6.78
CA ALA A 708 20.16 -39.59 -6.19
C ALA A 708 20.67 -38.22 -5.74
N VAL A 709 21.90 -38.18 -5.20
CA VAL A 709 22.60 -36.93 -4.85
C VAL A 709 22.87 -36.10 -6.10
N ARG A 710 23.44 -36.71 -7.15
CA ARG A 710 23.69 -36.04 -8.43
C ARG A 710 22.40 -35.51 -9.04
N ALA A 711 21.34 -36.32 -9.06
CA ALA A 711 20.04 -35.90 -9.57
C ALA A 711 19.47 -34.68 -8.80
N LEU A 712 19.59 -34.64 -7.47
CA LEU A 712 19.13 -33.49 -6.69
C LEU A 712 20.00 -32.25 -6.91
N LEU A 713 21.32 -32.43 -7.05
CA LEU A 713 22.24 -31.33 -7.37
C LEU A 713 21.96 -30.77 -8.76
N ASP A 714 21.79 -31.64 -9.77
CA ASP A 714 21.44 -31.26 -11.13
C ASP A 714 20.08 -30.53 -11.14
N GLN A 715 19.09 -31.04 -10.39
CA GLN A 715 17.79 -30.37 -10.24
C GLN A 715 17.92 -28.99 -9.59
N THR A 716 18.73 -28.88 -8.54
CA THR A 716 19.02 -27.61 -7.84
C THR A 716 19.66 -26.60 -8.78
N GLN A 717 20.70 -27.02 -9.49
CA GLN A 717 21.45 -26.18 -10.42
C GLN A 717 20.59 -25.78 -11.62
N GLU A 718 19.77 -26.69 -12.15
CA GLU A 718 18.82 -26.41 -13.20
C GLU A 718 17.76 -25.42 -12.73
N GLN A 719 17.21 -25.58 -11.52
CA GLN A 719 16.24 -24.65 -10.95
C GLN A 719 16.84 -23.27 -10.68
N ALA A 720 18.06 -23.20 -10.13
CA ALA A 720 18.78 -21.93 -9.95
C ALA A 720 19.07 -21.24 -11.29
N THR A 721 19.47 -22.01 -12.31
CA THR A 721 19.72 -21.50 -13.67
C THR A 721 18.43 -21.02 -14.33
N ARG A 722 17.34 -21.79 -14.22
CA ARG A 722 16.01 -21.40 -14.70
C ARG A 722 15.52 -20.14 -13.98
N TRP A 723 15.71 -20.05 -12.67
CA TRP A 723 15.36 -18.86 -11.90
C TRP A 723 16.10 -17.62 -12.38
N GLN A 724 17.41 -17.74 -12.65
CA GLN A 724 18.20 -16.65 -13.24
C GLN A 724 17.72 -16.28 -14.65
N GLN A 725 17.39 -17.28 -15.49
CA GLN A 725 16.90 -17.05 -16.85
C GLN A 725 15.50 -16.44 -16.89
N GLN A 726 14.64 -16.79 -15.94
CA GLN A 726 13.25 -16.31 -15.82
C GLN A 726 13.13 -14.94 -15.16
N GLN A 727 14.24 -14.29 -14.77
CA GLN A 727 14.17 -12.90 -14.27
C GLN A 727 13.55 -11.95 -15.29
N THR A 728 13.69 -12.23 -16.59
CA THR A 728 13.02 -11.50 -17.67
C THR A 728 11.51 -11.71 -17.67
N ASP A 729 11.04 -12.92 -17.36
CA ASP A 729 9.61 -13.25 -17.31
C ASP A 729 8.95 -12.71 -16.03
N PHE A 730 9.76 -12.51 -14.98
CA PHE A 730 9.33 -11.99 -13.69
C PHE A 730 10.13 -10.75 -13.24
N PRO A 731 10.02 -9.60 -13.93
CA PRO A 731 10.78 -8.41 -13.58
C PRO A 731 10.58 -7.99 -12.12
N LEU A 732 11.67 -7.60 -11.46
CA LEU A 732 11.64 -7.18 -10.07
C LEU A 732 11.04 -5.79 -9.93
N LEU A 733 10.07 -5.63 -9.03
CA LEU A 733 9.58 -4.32 -8.60
C LEU A 733 10.25 -3.87 -7.29
N ALA A 734 10.37 -4.77 -6.30
CA ALA A 734 11.04 -4.49 -5.03
C ALA A 734 11.53 -5.77 -4.34
N ASP A 735 12.69 -5.73 -3.68
CA ASP A 735 13.25 -6.83 -2.87
C ASP A 735 13.69 -6.39 -1.46
N PHE A 736 13.55 -5.11 -1.12
CA PHE A 736 13.82 -4.51 0.19
C PHE A 736 15.19 -4.84 0.81
N ASN A 737 16.19 -5.25 0.01
CA ASN A 737 17.53 -5.61 0.48
C ASN A 737 18.45 -4.41 0.77
N SER A 738 17.90 -3.18 0.80
CA SER A 738 18.63 -1.94 1.11
C SER A 738 18.63 -1.65 2.63
N ASP A 739 19.57 -0.81 3.07
CA ASP A 739 19.63 -0.30 4.45
C ASP A 739 18.53 0.74 4.75
N ASP A 740 17.82 1.20 3.72
CA ASP A 740 16.73 2.19 3.77
C ASP A 740 15.57 1.80 2.83
N TRP A 741 14.54 2.65 2.76
CA TRP A 741 13.40 2.45 1.88
C TRP A 741 13.63 2.83 0.42
N GLY A 742 14.78 3.41 0.07
CA GLY A 742 14.99 4.01 -1.25
C GLY A 742 13.90 5.04 -1.57
N GLU A 743 13.16 4.82 -2.65
CA GLU A 743 12.04 5.68 -3.09
C GLU A 743 10.68 5.26 -2.49
N TRP A 744 10.63 4.20 -1.69
CA TRP A 744 9.41 3.82 -0.99
C TRP A 744 9.15 4.78 0.16
N LEU A 745 7.87 5.09 0.36
CA LEU A 745 7.42 6.06 1.34
C LEU A 745 6.73 5.34 2.50
N THR A 746 6.94 5.85 3.70
CA THR A 746 6.24 5.36 4.90
C THR A 746 5.43 6.48 5.52
N ASP A 747 4.25 6.12 6.00
CA ASP A 747 3.48 6.95 6.92
C ASP A 747 3.08 6.11 8.15
N GLY A 748 3.06 6.73 9.32
CA GLY A 748 2.93 6.02 10.60
C GLY A 748 4.20 5.26 11.02
N ASP A 749 4.06 4.41 12.04
CA ASP A 749 5.20 3.78 12.74
C ASP A 749 5.40 2.28 12.42
N ALA A 750 4.41 1.62 11.81
CA ALA A 750 4.39 0.15 11.67
C ALA A 750 5.63 -0.41 10.95
N PHE A 751 6.00 0.18 9.82
CA PHE A 751 7.15 -0.28 9.02
C PHE A 751 8.49 0.28 9.53
N GLY A 752 8.47 1.37 10.32
CA GLY A 752 9.67 2.07 10.76
C GLY A 752 10.45 2.72 9.60
N ALA A 753 11.72 3.06 9.84
CA ALA A 753 12.53 3.85 8.92
C ALA A 753 13.33 3.03 7.88
N ALA A 754 13.28 1.69 7.94
CA ALA A 754 14.00 0.81 7.02
C ALA A 754 13.40 -0.60 7.03
N PRO A 755 13.80 -1.48 6.09
CA PRO A 755 13.57 -2.92 6.18
C PRO A 755 14.22 -3.56 7.43
N THR A 756 13.79 -4.79 7.75
CA THR A 756 14.39 -5.60 8.83
C THR A 756 15.87 -5.90 8.57
N GLN A 757 16.62 -6.00 9.65
CA GLN A 757 18.07 -6.23 9.63
C GLN A 757 18.42 -7.60 10.22
N ALA A 758 19.61 -8.11 9.88
CA ALA A 758 20.07 -9.40 10.40
C ALA A 758 20.17 -9.37 11.94
N GLY A 759 19.72 -10.44 12.60
CA GLY A 759 19.74 -10.54 14.06
C GLY A 759 18.59 -9.82 14.77
N GLU A 760 17.51 -9.48 14.07
CA GLU A 760 16.24 -9.05 14.67
C GLU A 760 15.32 -10.24 14.95
N PHE A 761 14.65 -10.20 16.10
CA PHE A 761 13.77 -11.27 16.58
C PHE A 761 12.32 -10.82 16.64
N GLU A 762 11.39 -11.76 16.71
CA GLU A 762 9.96 -11.53 16.90
C GLU A 762 9.38 -12.46 17.96
N ILE A 763 8.20 -12.11 18.46
CA ILE A 763 7.44 -12.98 19.37
C ILE A 763 6.52 -13.84 18.48
N ALA A 764 6.77 -15.15 18.48
CA ALA A 764 5.98 -16.14 17.76
C ALA A 764 4.62 -16.39 18.43
N ALA A 765 3.71 -17.04 17.69
CA ALA A 765 2.47 -17.54 18.28
C ALA A 765 2.79 -18.52 19.42
N GLY A 766 2.22 -18.30 20.61
CA GLY A 766 2.52 -19.06 21.83
C GLY A 766 3.57 -18.43 22.76
N GLY A 767 4.05 -17.21 22.46
CA GLY A 767 4.89 -16.42 23.37
C GLY A 767 6.38 -16.80 23.37
N ASP A 768 6.82 -17.63 22.43
CA ASP A 768 8.23 -17.95 22.21
C ASP A 768 8.90 -16.94 21.27
N ILE A 769 10.23 -16.95 21.16
CA ILE A 769 10.95 -16.11 20.20
C ILE A 769 11.05 -16.78 18.83
N SER A 770 11.10 -15.99 17.75
CA SER A 770 11.49 -16.41 16.40
C SER A 770 12.40 -15.34 15.78
N LEU A 771 13.05 -15.67 14.67
CA LEU A 771 14.00 -14.78 13.98
C LEU A 771 13.33 -14.14 12.76
N LYS A 772 13.45 -12.81 12.63
CA LYS A 772 13.05 -12.09 11.41
C LYS A 772 14.12 -12.26 10.34
N LEU A 773 13.68 -12.36 9.09
CA LEU A 773 14.62 -12.38 7.95
C LEU A 773 15.07 -10.94 7.67
N PRO A 774 16.34 -10.70 7.29
CA PRO A 774 16.80 -9.40 6.81
C PRO A 774 16.18 -9.07 5.44
N GLY A 775 16.10 -7.79 5.11
CA GLY A 775 15.59 -7.33 3.81
C GLY A 775 14.09 -7.54 3.63
N VAL A 776 13.31 -7.39 4.72
CA VAL A 776 11.86 -7.58 4.72
C VAL A 776 11.16 -6.30 5.15
N ALA A 777 10.15 -5.91 4.38
CA ALA A 777 9.17 -4.91 4.80
C ALA A 777 8.20 -5.55 5.81
N ASP A 778 8.38 -5.24 7.10
CA ASP A 778 7.65 -5.88 8.19
C ASP A 778 6.87 -4.84 9.02
N SER A 779 5.54 -4.89 8.97
CA SER A 779 4.68 -3.95 9.72
C SER A 779 4.60 -4.27 11.22
N GLY A 780 4.97 -5.50 11.61
CA GLY A 780 5.04 -5.95 13.00
C GLY A 780 6.44 -5.83 13.59
N ARG A 781 7.32 -4.99 13.02
CA ARG A 781 8.73 -4.91 13.40
C ARG A 781 8.91 -4.59 14.87
N TRP A 782 8.21 -3.55 15.37
CA TRP A 782 8.29 -3.12 16.76
C TRP A 782 7.15 -3.68 17.61
N ALA A 783 5.90 -3.55 17.15
CA ALA A 783 4.71 -4.14 17.77
C ALA A 783 3.58 -4.30 16.75
N ARG A 784 2.73 -5.32 16.91
CA ARG A 784 1.58 -5.59 16.03
C ARG A 784 0.49 -4.51 16.07
N GLN A 785 0.47 -3.69 17.12
CA GLN A 785 -0.52 -2.63 17.31
C GLN A 785 -0.15 -1.33 16.61
N GLN A 786 1.07 -1.22 16.07
CA GLN A 786 1.45 -0.04 15.32
C GLN A 786 0.71 0.04 14.00
N GLN A 787 0.49 1.27 13.58
CA GLN A 787 -0.26 1.62 12.39
C GLN A 787 0.67 2.26 11.39
N GLY A 788 0.45 1.98 10.10
CA GLY A 788 1.23 2.62 9.07
C GLY A 788 0.92 2.13 7.66
N VAL A 789 1.40 2.91 6.70
CA VAL A 789 1.35 2.61 5.27
C VAL A 789 2.79 2.52 4.76
N LEU A 790 3.08 1.50 3.96
CA LEU A 790 4.25 1.45 3.10
C LEU A 790 3.77 1.60 1.65
N ARG A 791 4.29 2.59 0.93
CA ARG A 791 3.86 2.95 -0.42
C ARG A 791 5.00 2.88 -1.41
N SER A 792 4.75 2.30 -2.58
CA SER A 792 5.73 2.29 -3.67
C SER A 792 5.86 3.66 -4.32
N PRO A 793 6.98 3.97 -4.98
CA PRO A 793 6.99 5.05 -5.97
C PRO A 793 5.96 4.76 -7.07
N THR A 794 5.54 5.79 -7.80
CA THR A 794 4.68 5.59 -8.97
C THR A 794 5.44 4.95 -10.12
N PHE A 795 4.87 3.91 -10.70
CA PHE A 795 5.41 3.22 -11.86
C PHE A 795 4.37 3.15 -12.98
N THR A 796 4.83 2.82 -14.19
CA THR A 796 3.94 2.50 -15.31
C THR A 796 3.67 0.99 -15.28
N LEU A 797 2.41 0.57 -15.42
CA LEU A 797 2.08 -0.83 -15.59
C LEU A 797 2.56 -1.32 -16.96
N GLU A 798 3.61 -2.13 -16.96
CA GLU A 798 4.15 -2.74 -18.19
C GLU A 798 3.71 -4.19 -18.37
N HIS A 799 3.09 -4.78 -17.33
CA HIS A 799 2.81 -6.21 -17.24
C HIS A 799 1.38 -6.47 -16.75
N SER A 800 0.82 -7.63 -17.08
CA SER A 800 -0.57 -7.98 -16.75
C SER A 800 -0.79 -8.53 -15.33
N HIS A 801 0.28 -8.77 -14.56
CA HIS A 801 0.20 -9.28 -13.20
C HIS A 801 1.26 -8.66 -12.28
N ILE A 802 0.91 -8.56 -10.98
CA ILE A 802 1.81 -8.21 -9.89
C ILE A 802 1.71 -9.32 -8.84
N HIS A 803 2.85 -9.74 -8.31
CA HIS A 803 2.96 -10.82 -7.33
C HIS A 803 3.76 -10.35 -6.12
N TYR A 804 3.21 -10.61 -4.94
CA TYR A 804 3.78 -10.28 -3.64
C TYR A 804 4.19 -11.55 -2.93
N ARG A 805 5.43 -11.66 -2.48
CA ARG A 805 5.86 -12.75 -1.62
C ARG A 805 5.70 -12.32 -0.17
N VAL A 806 4.65 -12.83 0.46
CA VAL A 806 4.17 -12.32 1.76
C VAL A 806 3.93 -13.42 2.78
N ARG A 807 4.11 -13.05 4.04
CA ARG A 807 3.63 -13.77 5.22
C ARG A 807 2.92 -12.76 6.12
N GLY A 808 1.69 -13.01 6.53
CA GLY A 808 0.92 -12.09 7.34
C GLY A 808 -0.58 -12.32 7.29
N GLN A 809 -1.30 -11.54 8.09
CA GLN A 809 -2.76 -11.51 8.10
C GLN A 809 -3.26 -10.16 8.63
N GLY A 810 -4.47 -9.76 8.27
CA GLY A 810 -5.08 -8.52 8.78
C GLY A 810 -4.45 -7.23 8.23
N VAL A 811 -3.67 -7.34 7.15
CA VAL A 811 -3.06 -6.20 6.45
C VAL A 811 -3.60 -6.13 5.04
N ARG A 812 -3.87 -4.91 4.58
CA ARG A 812 -4.46 -4.64 3.26
C ARG A 812 -3.36 -4.29 2.26
N ILE A 813 -3.42 -4.88 1.06
CA ILE A 813 -2.64 -4.43 -0.09
C ILE A 813 -3.59 -3.85 -1.13
N ARG A 814 -3.24 -2.68 -1.66
CA ARG A 814 -4.05 -1.94 -2.62
C ARG A 814 -3.19 -1.47 -3.79
N LEU A 815 -3.67 -1.70 -5.01
CA LEU A 815 -3.12 -1.13 -6.24
C LEU A 815 -4.00 0.06 -6.66
N ILE A 816 -3.40 1.24 -6.76
CA ILE A 816 -4.06 2.46 -7.21
C ILE A 816 -3.68 2.72 -8.66
N LEU A 817 -4.66 2.97 -9.53
CA LEU A 817 -4.45 3.36 -10.93
C LEU A 817 -4.75 4.84 -11.15
N ASP A 818 -3.82 5.60 -11.70
CA ASP A 818 -3.98 7.04 -12.02
C ASP A 818 -4.62 7.82 -10.84
N GLY A 819 -4.21 7.46 -9.62
CA GLY A 819 -4.73 8.01 -8.36
C GLY A 819 -6.19 7.68 -8.01
N TYR A 820 -6.88 6.83 -8.75
CA TYR A 820 -8.28 6.46 -8.52
C TYR A 820 -8.47 5.76 -7.16
N PHE A 821 -9.42 6.24 -6.35
CA PHE A 821 -9.54 5.83 -4.95
C PHE A 821 -10.92 5.30 -4.53
N MET A 822 -11.90 5.27 -5.43
CA MET A 822 -13.28 4.86 -5.10
C MET A 822 -13.51 3.34 -5.25
N ASP A 823 -12.49 2.56 -5.60
CA ASP A 823 -12.52 1.09 -5.66
C ASP A 823 -12.96 0.44 -4.34
N VAL A 824 -12.72 1.10 -3.20
CA VAL A 824 -13.12 0.61 -1.88
C VAL A 824 -14.64 0.59 -1.67
N TYR A 825 -15.40 1.38 -2.44
CA TYR A 825 -16.86 1.44 -2.37
C TYR A 825 -17.53 0.60 -3.47
N SER A 826 -16.81 0.34 -4.57
CA SER A 826 -17.33 -0.43 -5.70
C SER A 826 -16.22 -1.18 -6.44
N GLY A 827 -16.33 -2.50 -6.43
CA GLY A 827 -15.40 -3.40 -7.12
C GLY A 827 -15.76 -3.73 -8.57
N LEU A 828 -16.70 -3.02 -9.22
CA LEU A 828 -17.20 -3.42 -10.54
C LEU A 828 -16.07 -3.53 -11.59
N LEU A 829 -15.19 -2.53 -11.65
CA LEU A 829 -14.05 -2.48 -12.58
C LEU A 829 -12.71 -2.79 -11.90
N PHE A 830 -12.59 -2.49 -10.61
CA PHE A 830 -11.36 -2.60 -9.84
C PHE A 830 -11.45 -3.66 -8.73
N GLY A 831 -12.39 -4.60 -8.87
CA GLY A 831 -12.58 -5.69 -7.92
C GLY A 831 -11.29 -6.49 -7.75
N ASN A 832 -10.86 -6.66 -6.50
CA ASN A 832 -9.60 -7.30 -6.09
C ASN A 832 -8.31 -6.50 -6.37
N PHE A 833 -8.39 -5.23 -6.77
CA PHE A 833 -7.24 -4.31 -6.70
C PHE A 833 -6.90 -3.96 -5.25
N ASN A 834 -7.87 -4.16 -4.36
CA ASN A 834 -7.73 -4.11 -2.92
C ASN A 834 -8.04 -5.50 -2.33
N PHE A 835 -7.13 -6.07 -1.55
CA PHE A 835 -7.34 -7.34 -0.84
C PHE A 835 -6.63 -7.38 0.50
N GLU A 836 -7.11 -8.25 1.39
CA GLU A 836 -6.47 -8.53 2.67
C GLU A 836 -5.58 -9.76 2.56
N VAL A 837 -4.36 -9.69 3.11
CA VAL A 837 -3.42 -10.80 3.14
C VAL A 837 -3.89 -11.89 4.09
N LYS A 838 -3.77 -13.16 3.68
CA LYS A 838 -4.24 -14.35 4.42
C LYS A 838 -3.21 -15.49 4.37
N SER A 839 -1.98 -15.20 4.78
CA SER A 839 -0.84 -16.14 4.75
C SER A 839 -0.07 -16.14 6.08
N PRO A 840 -0.67 -16.58 7.21
CA PRO A 840 -0.10 -16.35 8.55
C PRO A 840 1.21 -17.10 8.82
N ASP A 841 1.40 -18.29 8.24
CA ASP A 841 2.43 -19.23 8.71
C ASP A 841 3.75 -19.17 7.92
N GLN A 842 3.69 -18.99 6.59
CA GLN A 842 4.87 -19.06 5.72
C GLN A 842 4.80 -18.04 4.58
N PHE A 843 5.97 -17.68 4.04
CA PHE A 843 6.05 -16.83 2.84
C PHE A 843 5.46 -17.56 1.63
N THR A 844 4.49 -16.92 0.98
CA THR A 844 3.82 -17.44 -0.22
C THR A 844 3.67 -16.34 -1.25
N TRP A 845 3.67 -16.72 -2.52
CA TRP A 845 3.27 -15.82 -3.59
C TRP A 845 1.77 -15.58 -3.56
N VAL A 846 1.39 -14.33 -3.40
CA VAL A 846 0.01 -13.84 -3.53
C VAL A 846 -0.02 -12.91 -4.73
N SER A 847 -0.93 -13.14 -5.67
CA SER A 847 -1.04 -12.31 -6.87
C SER A 847 -2.08 -11.23 -6.66
N GLN A 848 -1.79 -10.01 -7.12
CA GLN A 848 -2.77 -8.94 -7.21
C GLN A 848 -3.96 -9.42 -8.06
N GLY A 849 -5.17 -9.28 -7.53
CA GLY A 849 -6.38 -9.64 -8.25
C GLY A 849 -6.84 -8.55 -9.22
N GLY A 850 -7.85 -8.90 -10.02
CA GLY A 850 -8.45 -8.03 -11.02
C GLY A 850 -7.74 -8.09 -12.38
N ASP A 851 -8.30 -7.40 -13.38
CA ASP A 851 -7.81 -7.41 -14.76
C ASP A 851 -6.78 -6.29 -15.00
N ILE A 852 -5.58 -6.44 -14.41
CA ILE A 852 -4.47 -5.49 -14.58
C ILE A 852 -4.05 -5.38 -16.05
N GLY A 853 -4.20 -6.46 -16.83
CA GLY A 853 -3.88 -6.50 -18.26
C GLY A 853 -4.62 -5.43 -19.08
N ARG A 854 -5.87 -5.10 -18.70
CA ARG A 854 -6.63 -4.01 -19.33
C ARG A 854 -6.00 -2.62 -19.14
N TYR A 855 -5.18 -2.45 -18.10
CA TYR A 855 -4.62 -1.16 -17.69
C TYR A 855 -3.10 -1.06 -17.92
N VAL A 856 -2.52 -1.94 -18.74
CA VAL A 856 -1.13 -1.79 -19.19
C VAL A 856 -0.96 -0.41 -19.87
N GLY A 857 0.06 0.33 -19.46
CA GLY A 857 0.36 1.70 -19.87
C GLY A 857 -0.19 2.78 -18.92
N HIS A 858 -1.02 2.43 -17.93
CA HIS A 858 -1.48 3.36 -16.89
C HIS A 858 -0.43 3.56 -15.80
N LYS A 859 -0.51 4.68 -15.08
CA LYS A 859 0.31 4.92 -13.90
C LYS A 859 -0.30 4.22 -12.72
N ALA A 860 0.53 3.66 -11.86
CA ALA A 860 0.08 2.96 -10.68
C ALA A 860 1.06 3.08 -9.51
N TYR A 861 0.53 2.89 -8.30
CA TYR A 861 1.32 2.70 -7.09
C TYR A 861 0.64 1.71 -6.15
N ILE A 862 1.41 1.11 -5.26
CA ILE A 862 0.97 0.10 -4.32
C ILE A 862 0.96 0.71 -2.92
N GLU A 863 -0.09 0.46 -2.15
CA GLU A 863 -0.18 0.76 -0.72
C GLU A 863 -0.32 -0.54 0.07
N ILE A 864 0.52 -0.69 1.09
CA ILE A 864 0.44 -1.76 2.09
C ILE A 864 0.03 -1.10 3.40
N ILE A 865 -1.20 -1.35 3.85
CA ILE A 865 -1.87 -0.59 4.91
C ILE A 865 -2.11 -1.50 6.11
N ASP A 866 -1.45 -1.22 7.22
CA ASP A 866 -1.67 -1.87 8.52
C ASP A 866 -2.41 -0.92 9.47
N HIS A 867 -3.61 -1.31 9.87
CA HIS A 867 -4.44 -0.55 10.81
C HIS A 867 -4.16 -0.89 12.28
N GLY A 868 -3.15 -1.72 12.57
CA GLY A 868 -2.74 -2.12 13.92
C GLY A 868 -3.53 -3.28 14.50
N ASP A 869 -4.23 -4.02 13.61
CA ASP A 869 -4.97 -5.24 13.93
C ASP A 869 -4.37 -6.49 13.26
N GLY A 870 -3.31 -6.30 12.47
CA GLY A 870 -2.64 -7.33 11.68
C GLY A 870 -1.12 -7.31 11.82
N GLN A 871 -0.47 -8.04 10.91
CA GLN A 871 0.95 -7.87 10.61
C GLN A 871 1.22 -8.44 9.22
N ILE A 872 2.19 -7.87 8.51
CA ILE A 872 2.70 -8.39 7.25
C ILE A 872 4.22 -8.35 7.24
N ALA A 873 4.81 -9.31 6.55
CA ALA A 873 6.20 -9.38 6.15
C ALA A 873 6.22 -9.61 4.63
N ILE A 874 6.80 -8.69 3.88
CA ILE A 874 6.99 -8.76 2.43
C ILE A 874 8.47 -8.71 2.13
N ASP A 875 8.99 -9.70 1.41
CA ASP A 875 10.41 -9.72 1.04
C ASP A 875 10.63 -9.54 -0.47
N GLU A 876 9.58 -9.64 -1.28
CA GLU A 876 9.70 -9.43 -2.72
C GLU A 876 8.38 -9.09 -3.40
N ILE A 877 8.45 -8.24 -4.43
CA ILE A 877 7.36 -7.92 -5.34
C ILE A 877 7.87 -8.02 -6.79
N ARG A 878 7.13 -8.74 -7.64
CA ARG A 878 7.50 -8.98 -9.05
C ARG A 878 6.31 -8.77 -10.00
N PHE A 879 6.62 -8.37 -11.22
CA PHE A 879 5.67 -8.38 -12.33
C PHE A 879 5.64 -9.74 -13.05
N SER A 880 4.61 -9.99 -13.84
CA SER A 880 4.63 -11.03 -14.88
C SER A 880 3.55 -10.79 -15.96
N ASN A 881 3.70 -11.46 -17.11
CA ASN A 881 2.65 -11.58 -18.13
C ASN A 881 1.98 -12.97 -18.14
N GLY A 882 2.21 -13.77 -17.10
CA GLY A 882 1.84 -15.17 -17.06
C GLY A 882 1.49 -15.65 -15.64
N PRO A 883 1.77 -16.93 -15.30
CA PRO A 883 1.46 -17.44 -13.97
C PRO A 883 2.31 -16.75 -12.89
N SER A 884 1.98 -16.99 -11.62
CA SER A 884 2.82 -16.54 -10.50
C SER A 884 4.25 -17.08 -10.60
N PRO A 885 5.25 -16.37 -10.08
CA PRO A 885 6.63 -16.84 -10.04
C PRO A 885 6.74 -18.23 -9.41
N PRO A 886 7.67 -19.08 -9.86
CA PRO A 886 7.86 -20.39 -9.26
C PRO A 886 8.30 -20.29 -7.79
N ALA A 887 8.22 -21.42 -7.07
CA ALA A 887 8.78 -21.50 -5.74
C ALA A 887 10.29 -21.21 -5.76
N ARG A 888 10.78 -20.38 -4.83
CA ARG A 888 12.22 -20.13 -4.68
C ARG A 888 12.93 -21.42 -4.25
N PHE A 889 14.19 -21.56 -4.65
CA PHE A 889 15.06 -22.60 -4.15
C PHE A 889 15.86 -22.10 -2.94
N SER A 890 15.98 -22.90 -1.88
CA SER A 890 16.78 -22.50 -0.71
C SER A 890 18.27 -22.48 -1.04
N PRO A 891 18.98 -21.35 -0.87
CA PRO A 891 20.43 -21.30 -1.04
C PRO A 891 21.18 -22.27 -0.14
N ILE A 892 20.62 -22.62 1.02
CA ILE A 892 21.20 -23.62 1.94
C ILE A 892 21.32 -24.98 1.25
N THR A 893 20.33 -25.40 0.47
CA THR A 893 20.39 -26.69 -0.22
C THR A 893 21.55 -26.74 -1.19
N GLN A 894 21.80 -25.65 -1.93
CA GLN A 894 22.98 -25.59 -2.80
C GLN A 894 24.29 -25.58 -2.00
N ARG A 895 24.42 -24.76 -0.96
CA ARG A 895 25.62 -24.72 -0.08
C ARG A 895 25.95 -26.08 0.54
N VAL A 896 24.93 -26.84 0.95
CA VAL A 896 25.10 -28.20 1.49
C VAL A 896 25.59 -29.19 0.43
N LEU A 897 25.22 -29.02 -0.84
CA LEU A 897 25.61 -29.94 -1.90
C LEU A 897 26.96 -29.58 -2.56
N ASP A 898 27.30 -28.29 -2.67
CA ASP A 898 28.37 -27.73 -3.52
C ASP A 898 29.83 -27.74 -3.00
N GLU A 899 30.14 -28.31 -1.84
CA GLU A 899 31.55 -28.37 -1.39
C GLU A 899 32.41 -29.36 -2.22
N GLY A 900 33.14 -28.81 -3.20
CA GLY A 900 34.17 -29.52 -3.95
C GLY A 900 35.35 -29.96 -3.09
N LYS A 901 35.70 -31.26 -3.17
CA LYS A 901 36.88 -31.98 -2.60
C LYS A 901 36.71 -32.81 -1.32
N SER A 902 35.63 -33.57 -1.16
CA SER A 902 35.62 -34.79 -0.30
C SER A 902 34.67 -35.86 -0.86
N PRO A 903 34.88 -37.17 -0.58
CA PRO A 903 34.23 -38.24 -1.33
C PRO A 903 32.71 -38.14 -1.24
N ALA A 904 32.07 -38.55 -2.34
CA ALA A 904 30.65 -38.41 -2.62
C ALA A 904 29.75 -38.59 -1.39
N ILE A 905 28.61 -37.88 -1.34
CA ILE A 905 27.44 -38.20 -0.50
C ILE A 905 26.84 -39.57 -0.94
N GLY A 906 27.65 -40.49 -1.43
CA GLY A 906 27.27 -41.80 -1.93
C GLY A 906 28.08 -42.88 -1.25
N GLY A 907 27.39 -43.87 -0.70
CA GLY A 907 27.97 -44.90 0.15
C GLY A 907 27.27 -45.00 1.50
N GLN A 908 27.74 -45.88 2.38
CA GLN A 908 27.09 -46.13 3.67
C GLN A 908 27.12 -44.93 4.64
N ASP A 909 28.12 -44.04 4.53
CA ASP A 909 28.31 -42.88 5.43
C ASP A 909 27.71 -41.56 4.90
N ALA A 910 27.01 -41.61 3.76
CA ALA A 910 26.48 -40.43 3.07
C ALA A 910 25.58 -39.55 3.95
N THR A 911 24.74 -40.17 4.77
CA THR A 911 23.85 -39.46 5.70
C THR A 911 24.65 -38.69 6.76
N THR A 912 25.72 -39.29 7.28
CA THR A 912 26.61 -38.66 8.27
C THR A 912 27.33 -37.46 7.66
N VAL A 913 27.81 -37.58 6.42
CA VAL A 913 28.41 -36.45 5.68
C VAL A 913 27.40 -35.30 5.54
N LEU A 914 26.16 -35.60 5.13
CA LEU A 914 25.11 -34.59 4.97
C LEU A 914 24.75 -33.90 6.29
N ALA A 915 24.62 -34.68 7.38
CA ALA A 915 24.33 -34.14 8.72
C ALA A 915 25.43 -33.18 9.18
N ASN A 916 26.70 -33.57 9.00
CA ASN A 916 27.84 -32.73 9.36
C ASN A 916 27.92 -31.44 8.55
N ARG A 917 27.50 -31.45 7.27
CA ARG A 917 27.43 -30.23 6.45
C ARG A 917 26.38 -29.25 6.97
N TYR A 918 25.18 -29.75 7.29
CA TYR A 918 24.14 -28.95 7.94
C TYR A 918 24.61 -28.40 9.30
N GLY A 919 25.32 -29.21 10.09
CA GLY A 919 25.97 -28.78 11.33
C GLY A 919 26.92 -27.60 11.14
N ARG A 920 27.81 -27.65 10.15
CA ARG A 920 28.75 -26.55 9.86
C ARG A 920 28.02 -25.28 9.41
N LEU A 921 27.06 -25.40 8.49
CA LEU A 921 26.29 -24.24 8.04
C LEU A 921 25.50 -23.59 9.17
N LEU A 922 24.95 -24.38 10.11
CA LEU A 922 24.28 -23.83 11.27
C LEU A 922 25.23 -23.09 12.21
N ARG A 923 26.44 -23.64 12.44
CA ARG A 923 27.49 -22.96 13.21
C ARG A 923 27.88 -21.64 12.54
N ASP A 924 28.11 -21.65 11.24
CA ASP A 924 28.51 -20.46 10.47
C ASP A 924 27.40 -19.41 10.49
N ALA A 925 26.14 -19.83 10.30
CA ALA A 925 24.96 -18.96 10.44
C ALA A 925 24.84 -18.34 11.84
N LEU A 926 25.16 -19.09 12.90
CA LEU A 926 25.17 -18.56 14.28
C LEU A 926 26.35 -17.61 14.54
N GLU A 927 27.42 -17.68 13.75
CA GLU A 927 28.55 -16.75 13.81
C GLU A 927 28.20 -15.45 13.07
N THR A 928 27.74 -15.55 11.82
CA THR A 928 27.34 -14.39 11.01
C THR A 928 26.14 -13.65 11.61
N LEU A 929 25.21 -14.37 12.26
CA LEU A 929 24.08 -13.74 12.96
C LEU A 929 24.54 -12.86 14.14
N ARG A 930 25.67 -13.21 14.78
CA ARG A 930 26.24 -12.42 15.89
C ARG A 930 27.01 -11.21 15.39
N THR A 931 27.67 -11.31 14.25
CA THR A 931 28.35 -10.18 13.61
C THR A 931 27.38 -9.25 12.89
N GLY A 932 26.13 -9.67 12.67
CA GLY A 932 25.12 -8.93 11.93
C GLY A 932 25.26 -9.07 10.41
N GLU A 933 26.02 -10.07 9.96
CA GLU A 933 26.34 -10.33 8.55
C GLU A 933 25.55 -11.50 7.97
N ALA A 934 24.67 -12.14 8.78
CA ALA A 934 23.88 -13.27 8.32
C ALA A 934 22.94 -12.89 7.18
N ASP A 935 22.99 -13.67 6.10
CA ASP A 935 22.05 -13.52 5.00
C ASP A 935 20.67 -14.14 5.31
N ALA A 936 19.69 -13.90 4.44
CA ALA A 936 18.33 -14.40 4.63
C ALA A 936 18.26 -15.94 4.72
N ALA A 937 19.10 -16.66 3.99
CA ALA A 937 19.08 -18.13 3.99
C ALA A 937 19.68 -18.71 5.28
N GLU A 938 20.73 -18.07 5.81
CA GLU A 938 21.30 -18.38 7.12
C GLU A 938 20.30 -18.11 8.25
N CYS A 939 19.61 -16.96 8.18
CA CYS A 939 18.53 -16.62 9.10
C CYS A 939 17.37 -17.63 9.03
N GLU A 940 16.97 -18.07 7.83
CA GLU A 940 15.94 -19.12 7.67
C GLU A 940 16.33 -20.44 8.36
N LEU A 941 17.60 -20.86 8.26
CA LEU A 941 18.07 -22.08 8.92
C LEU A 941 18.06 -21.96 10.45
N VAL A 942 18.54 -20.82 10.99
CA VAL A 942 18.50 -20.56 12.43
C VAL A 942 17.06 -20.45 12.92
N ARG A 943 16.21 -19.73 12.18
CA ARG A 943 14.78 -19.57 12.45
C ARG A 943 14.10 -20.94 12.58
N TRP A 944 14.32 -21.85 11.63
CA TRP A 944 13.77 -23.20 11.68
C TRP A 944 14.17 -23.94 12.96
N CYS A 945 15.44 -23.83 13.38
CA CYS A 945 15.92 -24.47 14.61
C CYS A 945 15.27 -23.88 15.88
N VAL A 946 15.05 -22.56 15.91
CA VAL A 946 14.37 -21.86 17.01
C VAL A 946 12.89 -22.24 17.07
N GLU A 947 12.17 -22.17 15.96
CA GLU A 947 10.73 -22.48 15.88
C GLU A 947 10.42 -23.94 16.23
N ASN A 948 11.36 -24.86 15.94
CA ASN A 948 11.26 -26.26 16.35
C ASN A 948 11.88 -26.57 17.72
N ARG A 949 12.17 -25.54 18.52
CA ARG A 949 12.58 -25.63 19.94
C ARG A 949 13.81 -26.51 20.17
N LEU A 950 14.81 -26.40 19.30
CA LEU A 950 16.11 -27.04 19.49
C LEU A 950 16.92 -26.36 20.60
N TRP A 951 16.61 -25.10 20.90
CA TRP A 951 17.22 -24.28 21.94
C TRP A 951 16.15 -23.74 22.91
N PRO A 952 16.54 -23.11 24.04
CA PRO A 952 15.62 -22.81 25.14
C PRO A 952 14.45 -21.92 24.74
N LYS A 953 13.27 -22.22 25.29
CA LYS A 953 12.07 -21.37 25.18
C LYS A 953 12.30 -20.02 25.88
N ALA A 954 11.64 -18.97 25.40
CA ALA A 954 11.57 -17.69 26.11
C ALA A 954 11.07 -17.83 27.56
N SER A 955 10.21 -18.82 27.85
CA SER A 955 9.71 -19.10 29.20
C SER A 955 10.80 -19.54 30.20
N ASN A 956 11.93 -20.05 29.70
CA ASN A 956 12.98 -20.63 30.51
C ASN A 956 14.10 -19.62 30.84
N ASP A 957 14.16 -18.51 30.11
CA ASP A 957 15.14 -17.45 30.32
C ASP A 957 14.45 -16.22 30.91
N SER A 958 14.94 -15.77 32.07
CA SER A 958 14.34 -14.65 32.79
C SER A 958 14.45 -13.31 32.04
N ALA A 959 15.54 -13.10 31.29
CA ALA A 959 15.75 -11.88 30.53
C ALA A 959 14.81 -11.83 29.32
N LEU A 960 14.69 -12.94 28.58
CA LEU A 960 13.71 -13.07 27.48
C LEU A 960 12.28 -12.87 27.97
N LYS A 961 11.90 -13.55 29.05
CA LYS A 961 10.56 -13.42 29.63
C LYS A 961 10.23 -11.97 30.02
N ALA A 962 11.20 -11.25 30.59
CA ALA A 962 11.04 -9.84 30.95
C ALA A 962 10.89 -8.95 29.70
N ALA A 963 11.71 -9.18 28.66
CA ALA A 963 11.65 -8.42 27.42
C ALA A 963 10.31 -8.63 26.68
N VAL A 964 9.83 -9.87 26.59
CA VAL A 964 8.53 -10.22 25.99
C VAL A 964 7.39 -9.53 26.75
N ALA A 965 7.34 -9.66 28.08
CA ALA A 965 6.31 -9.03 28.90
C ALA A 965 6.29 -7.50 28.75
N LYS A 966 7.46 -6.87 28.66
CA LYS A 966 7.61 -5.43 28.42
C LYS A 966 7.04 -5.02 27.06
N LEU A 967 7.37 -5.73 25.99
CA LEU A 967 6.83 -5.46 24.65
C LEU A 967 5.31 -5.63 24.60
N GLU A 968 4.77 -6.68 25.20
CA GLU A 968 3.31 -6.88 25.27
C GLU A 968 2.61 -5.78 26.07
N GLN A 969 3.21 -5.31 27.16
CA GLN A 969 2.67 -4.21 27.97
C GLN A 969 2.69 -2.88 27.20
N LEU A 970 3.76 -2.60 26.45
CA LEU A 970 3.89 -1.40 25.63
C LEU A 970 2.94 -1.45 24.43
N GLY A 971 2.79 -2.60 23.79
CA GLY A 971 1.84 -2.80 22.68
C GLY A 971 0.40 -2.44 23.05
N LYS A 972 -0.02 -2.72 24.30
CA LYS A 972 -1.35 -2.33 24.82
C LYS A 972 -1.52 -0.82 25.04
N GLN A 973 -0.43 -0.06 25.08
CA GLN A 973 -0.43 1.40 25.26
C GLN A 973 -0.32 2.16 23.94
N VAL A 974 -0.08 1.47 22.82
CA VAL A 974 -0.11 2.08 21.48
C VAL A 974 -1.53 2.61 21.26
N PRO A 975 -1.69 3.93 21.02
CA PRO A 975 -3.00 4.51 20.80
C PRO A 975 -3.60 3.98 19.50
N LYS A 976 -4.94 3.89 19.45
CA LYS A 976 -5.69 3.62 18.24
C LYS A 976 -6.41 4.90 17.79
N PRO A 977 -5.68 5.86 17.24
CA PRO A 977 -6.26 7.13 16.82
C PRO A 977 -7.29 6.95 15.70
N PRO A 978 -8.26 7.86 15.60
CA PRO A 978 -9.09 7.96 14.42
C PRO A 978 -8.26 8.44 13.22
N THR A 979 -8.76 8.16 12.01
CA THR A 979 -8.18 8.69 10.77
C THR A 979 -8.89 9.95 10.30
N VAL A 980 -8.23 10.70 9.42
CA VAL A 980 -8.80 11.82 8.68
C VAL A 980 -8.36 11.75 7.22
N LEU A 981 -9.24 12.16 6.30
CA LEU A 981 -8.86 12.36 4.92
C LEU A 981 -7.77 13.43 4.83
N SER A 982 -6.68 13.14 4.14
CA SER A 982 -5.59 14.09 3.93
C SER A 982 -4.96 13.91 2.55
N MET A 983 -4.09 14.85 2.20
CA MET A 983 -3.04 14.61 1.22
C MET A 983 -1.84 13.95 1.92
N SER A 984 -1.08 13.16 1.19
CA SER A 984 0.27 12.76 1.59
C SER A 984 1.21 12.98 0.43
N ASP A 985 2.44 13.42 0.74
CA ASP A 985 3.49 13.65 -0.25
C ASP A 985 3.09 14.69 -1.30
N GLY A 986 2.79 15.91 -0.83
CA GLY A 986 2.56 17.09 -1.67
C GLY A 986 3.82 17.55 -2.43
N SER A 987 4.60 16.61 -2.97
CA SER A 987 5.79 16.84 -3.78
C SER A 987 5.61 16.25 -5.19
N PRO A 988 6.24 16.84 -6.22
CA PRO A 988 6.29 16.21 -7.52
C PRO A 988 7.16 14.96 -7.46
N GLU A 989 6.55 13.77 -7.54
CA GLU A 989 7.23 12.50 -7.88
C GLU A 989 7.82 12.50 -9.32
N ASN A 990 7.62 13.58 -10.11
CA ASN A 990 8.08 13.71 -11.50
C ASN A 990 8.91 14.98 -11.74
#